data_AF-A0A9P1FCZ1-F1
#
_entry.id   AF-A0A9P1FCZ1-F1
#
_cell.length_a   1.000
_cell.length_b   1.000
_cell.length_c   1.000
_cell.angle_alpha   90.00
_cell.angle_beta   90.00
_cell.angle_gamma   90.00
#
_symmetry.space_group_name_H-M   'P 1'
#
loop_
_entity.id
_entity.type
_entity.pdbx_description
1 polymer ?
#
loop_
_entity_poly.entity_id
_entity_poly.type
_entity_poly.pdbx_seq_one_letter_code
_entity_poly.pdbx_strand_id
1 'polypeptide(L)'
;MARHALFALLLGLGVTLAMPAGVADQGVAPNNDEYYELYKVLVDTIDQVDRNYVQNLSRREIVDAAIQGILEKLDPYSSYISPEEMTRFRDDVEHKFGGIGIQISMENGRLVVLSPLVGSPAYRAGLRAGDHIVSIEGESTEGITIDDAVKQLKGDAGTDVTLSVRHSGSSDPEEVTLTREVVAVETVLGDSRKPSDDWDWMLDRESGMGYIRLTAFSRETASDLRRALNELEDEGLNGLIIDLRFNPGGLLTSAIEICDMFIEEGRIVSTQGRNTPERTWEAKSPGTYSGFPMAILVNRYSASASEILSACLQDHDRAIVVGERTWGKGSVQNVVELEGGTSALKLTTASYQRPSGHNIHRFPDATEDDEWGVMPNDDYLIKFSPEEMRQLVLTRRDRDIVVYHGEEGEEAVAEEEESSDTEPSDTDDGEDSEDGEVTEEEEVDITFVDRQLEAAVEYIRSQLAGEASDDDFVIRRILTIESTCDETAAAVINERLEVLGATVATQHELHERFTGVVPEIASRAHVERILPVIDESLRQAGITLAEIDAVAVANTPGLAGSLLVGLSAAKALSVALDVPLLAINHLQAHIYACQMSASENVFPCVGLIVSGGHTSLYRCDDPLDFTLLGATIDDAAGEAFDKVASMLGLGYPGGPAIEKAAQAGDPKAYRLPRAMLNGEGGLDFSFSGLKTAVRYKIAPPGNVEFNQLSLEANEVANLAASFQEAVVDVLARKAKKALKESKLTTLCVGGGVAANAALRQRLTSDAKAAGHTLHIAPPSLCTDNAVMGAIAIERLKGGMTESLELDIVPGPVRR
;
A
#
# COMPACT_ATOMS: atom_id res chain seq x y z
N MET A 1 21.87 29.75 77.29
CA MET A 1 21.37 28.36 77.24
C MET A 1 21.94 27.75 75.96
N ALA A 2 23.12 27.14 75.88
CA ALA A 2 23.63 26.03 76.69
C ALA A 2 22.52 25.01 76.97
N ARG A 3 22.58 23.75 76.58
CA ARG A 3 23.57 22.95 75.84
C ARG A 3 23.00 21.51 75.92
N HIS A 4 23.43 20.64 75.01
CA HIS A 4 23.64 19.20 75.26
C HIS A 4 22.46 18.24 75.07
N ALA A 5 22.66 17.01 74.62
CA ALA A 5 23.81 16.31 74.01
C ALA A 5 23.37 14.85 73.81
N LEU A 6 24.01 14.13 72.87
CA LEU A 6 24.91 13.00 73.16
C LEU A 6 25.60 12.61 71.84
N PHE A 7 26.93 12.70 71.63
CA PHE A 7 28.04 11.83 72.13
C PHE A 7 27.89 10.36 71.63
N ALA A 8 28.90 9.65 71.09
CA ALA A 8 30.36 9.81 71.13
C ALA A 8 31.14 8.73 70.34
N LEU A 9 32.45 8.98 70.13
CA LEU A 9 33.60 8.02 70.11
C LEU A 9 33.71 7.08 68.87
N LEU A 10 34.87 6.72 68.29
CA LEU A 10 36.26 6.57 68.75
C LEU A 10 37.23 6.43 67.55
N LEU A 11 38.49 6.77 67.83
CA LEU A 11 39.76 6.36 67.22
C LEU A 11 39.80 5.18 66.22
N GLY A 12 40.46 5.43 65.08
CA GLY A 12 41.69 4.75 64.62
C GLY A 12 41.71 3.22 64.46
N LEU A 13 41.81 2.76 63.21
CA LEU A 13 42.93 1.94 62.71
C LEU A 13 42.78 1.80 61.19
N GLY A 14 43.90 1.89 60.47
CA GLY A 14 43.92 1.80 59.02
C GLY A 14 43.50 0.44 58.47
N VAL A 15 42.79 0.48 57.36
CA VAL A 15 42.86 -0.54 56.32
C VAL A 15 42.92 0.20 54.99
N THR A 16 44.06 0.11 54.34
CA THR A 16 44.27 0.44 52.93
C THR A 16 43.36 -0.44 52.07
N LEU A 17 42.37 0.15 51.43
CA LEU A 17 41.70 -0.43 50.26
C LEU A 17 41.98 0.49 49.08
N ALA A 18 42.87 0.02 48.21
CA ALA A 18 43.15 0.63 46.93
C ALA A 18 41.86 0.67 46.10
N MET A 19 41.42 1.87 45.75
CA MET A 19 40.49 2.08 44.64
C MET A 19 41.30 2.32 43.36
N PRO A 20 40.94 1.70 42.23
CA PRO A 20 41.65 1.91 40.98
C PRO A 20 41.46 3.36 40.54
N ALA A 21 42.55 3.99 40.12
CA ALA A 21 42.52 5.26 39.44
C ALA A 21 41.69 5.10 38.15
N GLY A 22 40.46 5.58 38.17
CA GLY A 22 39.72 5.90 36.97
C GLY A 22 40.42 7.07 36.31
N VAL A 23 40.88 6.85 35.08
CA VAL A 23 41.50 7.85 34.22
C VAL A 23 40.51 9.00 34.05
N ALA A 24 40.81 10.15 34.68
CA ALA A 24 40.20 11.41 34.30
C ALA A 24 40.78 11.77 32.92
N ASP A 25 39.94 11.71 31.90
CA ASP A 25 40.28 12.19 30.57
C ASP A 25 40.63 13.67 30.67
N GLN A 26 41.90 13.99 30.44
CA GLN A 26 42.37 15.36 30.41
C GLN A 26 42.02 15.95 29.05
N GLY A 27 40.91 16.70 29.00
CA GLY A 27 40.64 17.61 27.90
C GLY A 27 41.82 18.57 27.72
N VAL A 28 42.50 18.44 26.59
CA VAL A 28 43.61 19.29 26.16
C VAL A 28 43.14 20.75 26.15
N ALA A 29 43.79 21.61 26.93
CA ALA A 29 43.60 23.06 26.80
C ALA A 29 44.12 23.49 25.40
N PRO A 30 43.34 24.23 24.60
CA PRO A 30 43.77 24.62 23.26
C PRO A 30 45.05 25.47 23.31
N ASN A 31 45.95 25.23 22.36
CA ASN A 31 47.22 25.94 22.26
C ASN A 31 46.96 27.37 21.74
N ASN A 32 47.05 28.37 22.62
CA ASN A 32 46.67 29.77 22.32
C ASN A 32 47.37 30.41 21.11
N ASP A 33 48.56 29.92 20.72
CA ASP A 33 49.32 30.48 19.58
C ASP A 33 48.65 30.19 18.23
N GLU A 34 47.93 29.07 18.10
CA GLU A 34 47.26 28.69 16.85
C GLU A 34 46.05 29.58 16.55
N TYR A 35 45.24 29.90 17.59
CA TYR A 35 44.11 30.82 17.45
C TYR A 35 44.58 32.23 17.05
N TYR A 36 45.69 32.71 17.62
CA TYR A 36 46.20 34.04 17.33
C TYR A 36 46.64 34.20 15.87
N GLU A 37 47.36 33.21 15.32
CA GLU A 37 47.74 33.23 13.90
C GLU A 37 46.53 33.16 12.97
N LEU A 38 45.49 32.39 13.31
CA LEU A 38 44.25 32.31 12.53
C LEU A 38 43.43 33.61 12.59
N TYR A 39 43.32 34.24 13.77
CA TYR A 39 42.66 35.55 13.89
C TYR A 39 43.39 36.63 13.11
N LYS A 40 44.72 36.59 13.07
CA LYS A 40 45.52 37.51 12.27
C LYS A 40 45.18 37.40 10.79
N VAL A 41 45.05 36.18 10.26
CA VAL A 41 44.64 35.96 8.86
C VAL A 41 43.27 36.57 8.58
N LEU A 42 42.30 36.38 9.48
CA LEU A 42 40.96 36.97 9.33
C LEU A 42 41.03 38.51 9.32
N VAL A 43 41.74 39.11 10.27
CA VAL A 43 41.89 40.57 10.38
C VAL A 43 42.63 41.15 9.17
N ASP A 44 43.74 40.52 8.75
CA ASP A 44 44.50 40.93 7.57
C ASP A 44 43.62 40.85 6.31
N THR A 45 42.76 39.82 6.21
CA THR A 45 41.80 39.67 5.10
C THR A 45 40.77 40.80 5.09
N ILE A 46 40.15 41.10 6.24
CA ILE A 46 39.19 42.20 6.38
C ILE A 46 39.84 43.53 5.98
N ASP A 47 41.09 43.80 6.42
CA ASP A 47 41.83 45.01 6.07
C ASP A 47 42.18 45.08 4.57
N GLN A 48 42.52 43.94 3.94
CA GLN A 48 42.75 43.91 2.49
C GLN A 48 41.47 44.17 1.68
N VAL A 49 40.32 43.64 2.11
CA VAL A 49 39.03 43.89 1.43
C VAL A 49 38.62 45.36 1.58
N ASP A 50 38.66 45.90 2.80
CA ASP A 50 38.35 47.31 3.13
C ASP A 50 39.20 48.30 2.30
N ARG A 51 40.48 47.99 2.10
CA ARG A 51 41.41 48.89 1.39
C ARG A 51 41.44 48.75 -0.13
N ASN A 52 41.19 47.54 -0.66
CA ASN A 52 41.49 47.23 -2.06
C ASN A 52 40.27 46.80 -2.89
N TYR A 53 39.11 46.55 -2.29
CA TYR A 53 37.91 46.20 -3.06
C TYR A 53 37.39 47.40 -3.88
N VAL A 54 36.82 47.13 -5.04
CA VAL A 54 36.44 48.16 -6.04
C VAL A 54 35.26 49.03 -5.60
N GLN A 55 34.47 48.58 -4.62
CA GLN A 55 33.34 49.32 -4.03
C GLN A 55 33.56 49.51 -2.53
N ASN A 56 33.00 50.58 -1.96
CA ASN A 56 33.05 50.80 -0.51
C ASN A 56 32.06 49.87 0.19
N LEU A 57 32.56 49.08 1.12
CA LEU A 57 31.76 48.29 2.06
C LEU A 57 32.05 48.80 3.47
N SER A 58 31.06 48.88 4.33
CA SER A 58 31.27 49.16 5.75
C SER A 58 31.94 47.96 6.43
N ARG A 59 32.74 48.22 7.46
CA ARG A 59 33.32 47.14 8.28
C ARG A 59 32.27 46.24 8.90
N ARG A 60 31.05 46.76 9.14
CA ARG A 60 29.94 45.96 9.66
C ARG A 60 29.50 44.92 8.63
N GLU A 61 29.27 45.33 7.39
CA GLU A 61 28.88 44.42 6.29
C GLU A 61 29.92 43.30 6.08
N ILE A 62 31.21 43.63 6.15
CA ILE A 62 32.28 42.62 6.02
C ILE A 62 32.25 41.62 7.19
N VAL A 63 32.05 42.10 8.41
CA VAL A 63 31.98 41.24 9.61
C VAL A 63 30.73 40.36 9.59
N ASP A 64 29.57 40.92 9.27
CA ASP A 64 28.32 40.17 9.20
C ASP A 64 28.40 39.08 8.10
N ALA A 65 28.99 39.39 6.94
CA ALA A 65 29.26 38.41 5.89
C ALA A 65 30.23 37.31 6.34
N ALA A 66 31.26 37.65 7.13
CA ALA A 66 32.19 36.66 7.68
C ALA A 66 31.51 35.74 8.71
N ILE A 67 30.64 36.29 9.58
CA ILE A 67 29.84 35.50 10.52
C ILE A 67 28.92 34.55 9.74
N GLN A 68 28.21 35.05 8.74
CA GLN A 68 27.32 34.25 7.90
C GLN A 68 28.08 33.08 7.23
N GLY A 69 29.25 33.35 6.65
CA GLY A 69 30.07 32.31 6.01
C GLY A 69 30.58 31.23 6.98
N ILE A 70 30.76 31.55 8.27
CA ILE A 70 31.07 30.56 9.31
C ILE A 70 29.85 29.65 9.54
N LEU A 71 28.66 30.25 9.67
CA LEU A 71 27.43 29.53 9.99
C LEU A 71 26.95 28.61 8.86
N GLU A 72 27.18 29.00 7.60
CA GLU A 72 26.90 28.17 6.42
C GLU A 72 27.65 26.82 6.43
N LYS A 73 28.75 26.70 7.19
CA LYS A 73 29.49 25.44 7.35
C LYS A 73 28.94 24.53 8.44
N LEU A 74 27.99 25.01 9.26
CA LEU A 74 27.43 24.26 10.36
C LEU A 74 26.24 23.41 9.90
N ASP A 75 25.11 24.08 9.65
CA ASP A 75 23.84 23.46 9.31
C ASP A 75 22.89 24.53 8.72
N PRO A 76 21.83 24.14 7.98
CA PRO A 76 20.92 25.09 7.34
C PRO A 76 19.97 25.83 8.31
N TYR A 77 19.99 25.53 9.61
CA TYR A 77 19.11 26.11 10.62
C TYR A 77 19.82 27.13 11.52
N SER A 78 21.15 27.11 11.54
CA SER A 78 21.99 28.07 12.23
C SER A 78 22.12 29.36 11.42
N SER A 79 21.84 30.50 12.04
CA SER A 79 21.81 31.81 11.38
C SER A 79 22.22 32.93 12.32
N TYR A 80 22.74 34.00 11.74
CA TYR A 80 23.00 35.25 12.43
C TYR A 80 21.85 36.20 12.18
N ILE A 81 21.40 36.86 13.24
CA ILE A 81 20.32 37.85 13.20
C ILE A 81 20.99 39.20 13.40
N SER A 82 21.02 39.99 12.33
CA SER A 82 21.63 41.31 12.36
C SER A 82 20.78 42.30 13.20
N PRO A 83 21.34 43.45 13.59
CA PRO A 83 20.57 44.50 14.24
C PRO A 83 19.39 45.04 13.43
N GLU A 84 19.48 45.03 12.11
CA GLU A 84 18.36 45.42 11.25
C GLU A 84 17.24 44.37 11.26
N GLU A 85 17.60 43.10 11.41
CA GLU A 85 16.68 41.96 11.41
C GLU A 85 16.07 41.68 12.78
N MET A 86 16.69 42.15 13.87
CA MET A 86 16.32 41.80 15.24
C MET A 86 14.89 42.18 15.61
N THR A 87 14.37 43.30 15.09
CA THR A 87 12.97 43.70 15.32
C THR A 87 12.00 42.70 14.70
N ARG A 88 12.20 42.38 13.42
CA ARG A 88 11.39 41.39 12.68
C ARG A 88 11.49 40.00 13.31
N PHE A 89 12.69 39.59 13.72
CA PHE A 89 12.91 38.32 14.39
C PHE A 89 12.11 38.19 15.69
N ARG A 90 12.03 39.26 16.50
CA ARG A 90 11.21 39.27 17.72
C ARG A 90 9.72 39.14 17.41
N ASP A 91 9.25 39.85 16.39
CA ASP A 91 7.85 39.79 15.97
C ASP A 91 7.47 38.38 15.46
N ASP A 92 8.36 37.75 14.67
CA ASP A 92 8.18 36.39 14.16
C ASP A 92 8.19 35.35 15.29
N VAL A 93 9.05 35.50 16.31
CA VAL A 93 9.11 34.61 17.49
C VAL A 93 7.88 34.74 18.39
N GLU A 94 7.25 35.91 18.45
CA GLU A 94 6.03 36.11 19.23
C GLU A 94 4.76 35.55 18.55
N HIS A 95 4.83 35.22 17.25
CA HIS A 95 3.72 34.70 16.44
C HIS A 95 2.45 35.58 16.47
N LYS A 96 2.62 36.90 16.54
CA LYS A 96 1.49 37.84 16.43
C LYS A 96 1.52 38.47 15.05
N PHE A 97 0.66 37.98 14.16
CA PHE A 97 0.55 38.52 12.82
C PHE A 97 -0.68 39.44 12.72
N GLY A 98 -0.46 40.74 12.50
CA GLY A 98 -1.51 41.74 12.29
C GLY A 98 -1.96 41.81 10.83
N GLY A 99 -3.21 41.44 10.54
CA GLY A 99 -3.74 41.42 9.18
C GLY A 99 -5.25 41.25 9.14
N ILE A 100 -5.79 41.00 7.95
CA ILE A 100 -7.25 40.87 7.73
C ILE A 100 -7.75 39.42 7.65
N GLY A 101 -6.83 38.45 7.60
CA GLY A 101 -7.14 37.02 7.65
C GLY A 101 -7.80 36.49 6.38
N ILE A 102 -7.10 36.59 5.25
CA ILE A 102 -7.49 36.01 3.96
C ILE A 102 -6.35 35.19 3.37
N GLN A 103 -6.70 34.17 2.60
CA GLN A 103 -5.82 33.48 1.68
C GLN A 103 -6.04 34.02 0.27
N ILE A 104 -4.97 34.30 -0.45
CA ILE A 104 -5.00 34.88 -1.79
C ILE A 104 -4.17 34.05 -2.77
N SER A 105 -4.58 34.03 -4.03
CA SER A 105 -3.88 33.42 -5.15
C SER A 105 -3.75 34.41 -6.30
N MET A 106 -2.92 34.05 -7.28
CA MET A 106 -2.82 34.74 -8.55
C MET A 106 -3.43 33.86 -9.64
N GLU A 107 -4.54 34.29 -10.22
CA GLU A 107 -5.22 33.58 -11.32
C GLU A 107 -5.32 34.49 -12.53
N ASN A 108 -4.77 34.06 -13.66
CA ASN A 108 -4.73 34.84 -14.90
C ASN A 108 -4.19 36.28 -14.71
N GLY A 109 -3.18 36.43 -13.82
CA GLY A 109 -2.56 37.72 -13.50
C GLY A 109 -3.39 38.64 -12.61
N ARG A 110 -4.47 38.14 -12.00
CA ARG A 110 -5.34 38.87 -11.08
C ARG A 110 -5.25 38.31 -9.67
N LEU A 111 -5.33 39.20 -8.69
CA LEU A 111 -5.34 38.83 -7.28
C LEU A 111 -6.74 38.34 -6.88
N VAL A 112 -6.84 37.07 -6.49
CA VAL A 112 -8.10 36.40 -6.14
C VAL A 112 -8.08 35.96 -4.68
N VAL A 113 -9.20 36.13 -3.98
CA VAL A 113 -9.43 35.57 -2.64
C VAL A 113 -9.71 34.09 -2.80
N LEU A 114 -8.79 33.26 -2.31
CA LEU A 114 -9.03 31.82 -2.23
C LEU A 114 -10.07 31.51 -1.15
N SER A 115 -9.88 32.07 0.05
CA SER A 115 -10.80 31.87 1.17
C SER A 115 -10.53 32.91 2.28
N PRO A 116 -11.56 33.54 2.86
CA PRO A 116 -11.42 34.23 4.13
C PRO A 116 -11.23 33.22 5.27
N LEU A 117 -10.40 33.55 6.26
CA LEU A 117 -10.29 32.74 7.48
C LEU A 117 -11.52 32.96 8.36
N VAL A 118 -12.15 31.88 8.84
CA VAL A 118 -13.38 31.97 9.66
C VAL A 118 -13.19 32.90 10.86
N GLY A 119 -14.16 33.77 11.07
CA GLY A 119 -14.14 34.74 12.17
C GLY A 119 -13.13 35.88 12.02
N SER A 120 -12.33 35.94 10.94
CA SER A 120 -11.40 37.04 10.68
C SER A 120 -12.10 38.35 10.29
N PRO A 121 -11.40 39.49 10.29
CA PRO A 121 -11.94 40.75 9.75
C PRO A 121 -12.54 40.58 8.36
N ALA A 122 -11.87 39.84 7.47
CA ALA A 122 -12.34 39.62 6.10
C ALA A 122 -13.58 38.72 6.02
N TYR A 123 -13.66 37.66 6.83
CA TYR A 123 -14.85 36.82 6.91
C TYR A 123 -16.06 37.64 7.38
N ARG A 124 -15.90 38.42 8.45
CA ARG A 124 -16.97 39.25 9.01
C ARG A 124 -17.41 40.39 8.09
N ALA A 125 -16.52 40.83 7.20
CA ALA A 125 -16.82 41.84 6.21
C ALA A 125 -17.44 41.27 4.91
N GLY A 126 -17.65 39.96 4.84
CA GLY A 126 -18.37 39.33 3.74
C GLY A 126 -17.55 39.07 2.47
N LEU A 127 -16.21 39.11 2.55
CA LEU A 127 -15.37 38.61 1.46
C LEU A 127 -15.65 37.12 1.24
N ARG A 128 -15.61 36.69 -0.02
CA ARG A 128 -15.96 35.32 -0.45
C ARG A 128 -14.82 34.70 -1.24
N ALA A 129 -14.78 33.37 -1.26
CA ALA A 129 -13.94 32.63 -2.19
C ALA A 129 -14.29 33.01 -3.64
N GLY A 130 -13.27 33.23 -4.47
CA GLY A 130 -13.42 33.67 -5.87
C GLY A 130 -13.52 35.19 -6.06
N ASP A 131 -13.53 35.98 -4.99
CA ASP A 131 -13.55 37.44 -5.09
C ASP A 131 -12.26 37.98 -5.72
N HIS A 132 -12.36 38.89 -6.69
CA HIS A 132 -11.19 39.56 -7.27
C HIS A 132 -10.88 40.84 -6.50
N ILE A 133 -9.68 40.96 -5.93
CA ILE A 133 -9.20 42.19 -5.30
C ILE A 133 -8.68 43.10 -6.42
N VAL A 134 -9.43 44.15 -6.76
CA VAL A 134 -9.13 45.11 -7.83
C VAL A 134 -8.14 46.18 -7.37
N SER A 135 -8.25 46.63 -6.12
CA SER A 135 -7.31 47.58 -5.53
C SER A 135 -7.18 47.39 -4.02
N ILE A 136 -6.02 47.80 -3.48
CA ILE A 136 -5.73 47.86 -2.04
C ILE A 136 -5.34 49.31 -1.74
N GLU A 137 -6.01 49.98 -0.79
CA GLU A 137 -5.81 51.41 -0.49
C GLU A 137 -5.95 52.33 -1.72
N GLY A 138 -6.77 51.94 -2.69
CA GLY A 138 -6.97 52.67 -3.94
C GLY A 138 -5.87 52.47 -4.99
N GLU A 139 -4.81 51.69 -4.69
CA GLU A 139 -3.79 51.29 -5.66
C GLU A 139 -4.21 50.01 -6.41
N SER A 140 -4.13 50.02 -7.73
CA SER A 140 -4.47 48.85 -8.57
C SER A 140 -3.61 47.64 -8.23
N THR A 141 -4.23 46.46 -8.18
CA THR A 141 -3.53 45.17 -8.02
C THR A 141 -3.02 44.59 -9.35
N GLU A 142 -3.21 45.27 -10.48
CA GLU A 142 -2.72 44.81 -11.78
C GLU A 142 -1.18 44.73 -11.80
N GLY A 143 -0.65 43.52 -12.00
CA GLY A 143 0.80 43.28 -11.98
C GLY A 143 1.44 43.24 -10.58
N ILE A 144 0.64 43.28 -9.51
CA ILE A 144 1.16 43.15 -8.14
C ILE A 144 1.71 41.73 -7.91
N THR A 145 2.81 41.62 -7.16
CA THR A 145 3.28 40.30 -6.69
C THR A 145 2.49 39.89 -5.46
N ILE A 146 2.40 38.58 -5.19
CA ILE A 146 1.76 38.07 -3.96
C ILE A 146 2.45 38.68 -2.72
N ASP A 147 3.78 38.75 -2.70
CA ASP A 147 4.53 39.31 -1.58
C ASP A 147 4.22 40.78 -1.31
N ASP A 148 4.06 41.59 -2.36
CA ASP A 148 3.74 43.01 -2.21
C ASP A 148 2.27 43.23 -1.82
N ALA A 149 1.34 42.45 -2.38
CA ALA A 149 -0.05 42.42 -1.93
C ALA A 149 -0.12 42.06 -0.43
N VAL A 150 0.60 41.01 -0.03
CA VAL A 150 0.71 40.60 1.37
C VAL A 150 1.25 41.75 2.23
N LYS A 151 2.32 42.45 1.84
CA LYS A 151 2.82 43.62 2.61
C LYS A 151 1.76 44.71 2.80
N GLN A 152 0.94 44.98 1.80
CA GLN A 152 -0.11 46.01 1.87
C GLN A 152 -1.30 45.57 2.73
N LEU A 153 -1.68 44.29 2.67
CA LEU A 153 -2.78 43.74 3.48
C LEU A 153 -2.40 43.57 4.95
N LYS A 154 -1.11 43.43 5.23
CA LYS A 154 -0.50 43.34 6.56
C LYS A 154 -0.37 44.73 7.22
N GLY A 155 -0.35 44.76 8.56
CA GLY A 155 -0.18 46.01 9.31
C GLY A 155 -0.52 45.85 10.79
N ASP A 156 -0.25 46.89 11.58
CA ASP A 156 -0.47 46.85 13.02
C ASP A 156 -1.95 46.60 13.36
N ALA A 157 -2.20 45.75 14.36
CA ALA A 157 -3.55 45.47 14.83
C ALA A 157 -4.24 46.77 15.29
N GLY A 158 -5.48 46.99 14.84
CA GLY A 158 -6.26 48.21 15.06
C GLY A 158 -6.13 49.27 13.96
N THR A 159 -5.31 49.04 12.92
CA THR A 159 -5.28 49.89 11.71
C THR A 159 -6.23 49.38 10.65
N ASP A 160 -6.80 50.27 9.83
CA ASP A 160 -7.72 49.88 8.76
C ASP A 160 -7.00 49.63 7.42
N VAL A 161 -7.62 48.81 6.58
CA VAL A 161 -7.29 48.65 5.15
C VAL A 161 -8.56 48.64 4.31
N THR A 162 -8.56 49.34 3.18
CA THR A 162 -9.69 49.38 2.24
C THR A 162 -9.35 48.60 0.98
N LEU A 163 -10.23 47.67 0.62
CA LEU A 163 -10.14 46.86 -0.59
C LEU A 163 -11.27 47.24 -1.55
N SER A 164 -10.98 47.30 -2.85
CA SER A 164 -12.02 47.25 -3.87
C SER A 164 -12.11 45.82 -4.39
N VAL A 165 -13.25 45.16 -4.17
CA VAL A 165 -13.44 43.73 -4.39
C VAL A 165 -14.57 43.51 -5.38
N ARG A 166 -14.39 42.59 -6.34
CA ARG A 166 -15.42 42.20 -7.29
C ARG A 166 -15.84 40.77 -7.03
N HIS A 167 -17.10 40.59 -6.62
CA HIS A 167 -17.69 39.27 -6.39
C HIS A 167 -17.89 38.48 -7.68
N SER A 168 -17.79 37.16 -7.58
CA SER A 168 -18.13 36.26 -8.68
C SER A 168 -19.59 36.48 -9.11
N GLY A 169 -19.81 36.75 -10.41
CA GLY A 169 -21.12 37.09 -10.99
C GLY A 169 -21.52 38.57 -10.95
N SER A 170 -20.74 39.46 -10.32
CA SER A 170 -20.98 40.92 -10.33
C SER A 170 -20.06 41.65 -11.30
N SER A 171 -20.59 42.63 -12.04
CA SER A 171 -19.79 43.49 -12.94
C SER A 171 -19.09 44.64 -12.21
N ASP A 172 -19.65 45.12 -11.11
CA ASP A 172 -19.16 46.31 -10.39
C ASP A 172 -18.42 45.93 -9.11
N PRO A 173 -17.25 46.53 -8.84
CA PRO A 173 -16.52 46.29 -7.60
C PRO A 173 -17.12 47.09 -6.42
N GLU A 174 -17.08 46.48 -5.24
CA GLU A 174 -17.50 47.03 -3.95
C GLU A 174 -16.30 47.45 -3.10
N GLU A 175 -16.41 48.55 -2.36
CA GLU A 175 -15.38 48.95 -1.38
C GLU A 175 -15.66 48.32 -0.01
N VAL A 176 -14.68 47.60 0.52
CA VAL A 176 -14.74 46.92 1.81
C VAL A 176 -13.59 47.43 2.68
N THR A 177 -13.91 48.14 3.77
CA THR A 177 -12.93 48.58 4.78
C THR A 177 -12.87 47.59 5.94
N LEU A 178 -11.66 47.15 6.27
CA LEU A 178 -11.35 46.09 7.21
C LEU A 178 -10.40 46.61 8.29
N THR A 179 -10.72 46.38 9.56
CA THR A 179 -9.76 46.65 10.64
C THR A 179 -8.85 45.45 10.83
N ARG A 180 -7.53 45.64 10.71
CA ARG A 180 -6.53 44.59 10.94
C ARG A 180 -6.58 44.13 12.38
N GLU A 181 -6.53 42.82 12.59
CA GLU A 181 -6.51 42.20 13.91
C GLU A 181 -5.33 41.23 14.00
N VAL A 182 -5.01 40.79 15.22
CA VAL A 182 -4.13 39.63 15.38
C VAL A 182 -4.92 38.42 14.93
N VAL A 183 -4.65 37.93 13.72
CA VAL A 183 -5.39 36.81 13.15
C VAL A 183 -4.75 35.52 13.65
N ALA A 184 -5.48 34.79 14.49
CA ALA A 184 -5.11 33.43 14.86
C ALA A 184 -5.46 32.50 13.69
N VAL A 185 -4.44 31.87 13.12
CA VAL A 185 -4.65 30.82 12.11
C VAL A 185 -5.02 29.54 12.84
N GLU A 186 -6.13 28.92 12.45
CA GLU A 186 -6.53 27.62 12.98
C GLU A 186 -5.41 26.60 12.72
N THR A 187 -5.00 25.91 13.79
CA THR A 187 -3.93 24.89 13.70
C THR A 187 -4.45 23.47 13.81
N VAL A 188 -5.74 23.31 14.15
CA VAL A 188 -6.46 22.05 14.32
C VAL A 188 -7.67 22.11 13.39
N LEU A 189 -7.71 21.25 12.38
CA LEU A 189 -8.76 21.20 11.36
C LEU A 189 -9.40 19.81 11.31
N GLY A 190 -10.66 19.72 10.87
CA GLY A 190 -11.37 18.45 10.64
C GLY A 190 -11.17 17.91 9.21
N ASP A 191 -12.01 16.96 8.80
CA ASP A 191 -11.99 16.45 7.41
C ASP A 191 -12.75 17.36 6.43
N SER A 192 -13.88 17.90 6.85
CA SER A 192 -14.75 18.78 6.06
C SER A 192 -15.42 19.84 6.95
N ARG A 193 -16.12 20.82 6.36
CA ARG A 193 -16.92 21.80 7.11
C ARG A 193 -18.40 21.41 7.18
N LYS A 194 -19.01 21.61 8.35
CA LYS A 194 -20.46 21.53 8.59
C LYS A 194 -21.13 22.77 7.98
N PRO A 195 -22.47 22.75 7.73
CA PRO A 195 -23.20 23.95 7.27
C PRO A 195 -23.15 25.15 8.23
N SER A 196 -22.72 24.95 9.48
CA SER A 196 -22.47 26.02 10.46
C SER A 196 -21.08 26.66 10.34
N ASP A 197 -20.29 26.27 9.34
CA ASP A 197 -18.86 26.57 9.15
C ASP A 197 -17.90 25.92 10.16
N ASP A 198 -18.41 25.20 11.17
CA ASP A 198 -17.58 24.42 12.10
C ASP A 198 -16.96 23.19 11.43
N TRP A 199 -15.84 22.70 11.96
CA TRP A 199 -15.22 21.47 11.45
C TRP A 199 -16.08 20.23 11.74
N ASP A 200 -16.19 19.35 10.74
CA ASP A 200 -16.59 17.97 10.94
C ASP A 200 -15.34 17.12 11.25
N TRP A 201 -15.25 16.72 12.50
CA TRP A 201 -14.17 15.88 13.01
C TRP A 201 -14.38 14.40 12.68
N MET A 202 -15.62 13.98 12.36
CA MET A 202 -15.92 12.56 12.17
C MET A 202 -15.76 12.18 10.70
N LEU A 203 -14.77 11.34 10.41
CA LEU A 203 -14.52 10.81 9.07
C LEU A 203 -15.52 9.71 8.73
N ASP A 204 -15.86 8.87 9.70
CA ASP A 204 -16.81 7.77 9.54
C ASP A 204 -17.66 7.66 10.81
N ARG A 205 -18.91 8.15 10.72
CA ARG A 205 -19.86 8.16 11.84
C ARG A 205 -20.34 6.77 12.23
N GLU A 206 -20.30 5.79 11.32
CA GLU A 206 -20.77 4.44 11.62
C GLU A 206 -19.78 3.69 12.50
N SER A 207 -18.48 3.81 12.18
CA SER A 207 -17.42 3.20 12.99
C SER A 207 -16.97 4.08 14.16
N GLY A 208 -17.36 5.36 14.21
CA GLY A 208 -16.91 6.32 15.21
C GLY A 208 -15.46 6.76 14.98
N MET A 209 -15.06 6.89 13.72
CA MET A 209 -13.69 7.25 13.36
C MET A 209 -13.52 8.77 13.26
N GLY A 210 -12.72 9.32 14.15
CA GLY A 210 -12.31 10.72 14.13
C GLY A 210 -11.10 10.97 13.23
N TYR A 211 -11.07 12.14 12.61
CA TYR A 211 -9.96 12.63 11.81
C TYR A 211 -9.64 14.07 12.18
N ILE A 212 -8.38 14.32 12.53
CA ILE A 212 -7.87 15.64 12.89
C ILE A 212 -6.60 15.93 12.11
N ARG A 213 -6.54 17.09 11.47
CA ARG A 213 -5.34 17.64 10.86
C ARG A 213 -4.69 18.66 11.77
N LEU A 214 -3.40 18.49 12.04
CA LEU A 214 -2.60 19.54 12.68
C LEU A 214 -1.73 20.19 11.62
N THR A 215 -1.89 21.50 11.40
CA THR A 215 -1.14 22.23 10.37
C THR A 215 0.12 22.91 10.91
N ALA A 216 0.18 23.17 12.21
CA ALA A 216 1.34 23.69 12.93
C ALA A 216 1.22 23.43 14.43
N PHE A 217 2.31 23.62 15.18
CA PHE A 217 2.33 23.56 16.64
C PHE A 217 2.50 24.98 17.23
N SER A 218 1.38 25.62 17.55
CA SER A 218 1.32 26.95 18.19
C SER A 218 1.05 26.84 19.69
N ARG A 219 0.95 27.99 20.39
CA ARG A 219 0.63 28.02 21.83
C ARG A 219 -0.75 27.46 22.14
N GLU A 220 -1.72 27.64 21.24
CA GLU A 220 -3.12 27.22 21.45
C GLU A 220 -3.43 25.85 20.84
N THR A 221 -2.54 25.28 20.03
CA THR A 221 -2.81 24.00 19.33
C THR A 221 -3.18 22.87 20.30
N ALA A 222 -2.52 22.78 21.46
CA ALA A 222 -2.82 21.75 22.44
C ALA A 222 -4.20 21.97 23.11
N SER A 223 -4.59 23.21 23.41
CA SER A 223 -5.90 23.52 24.00
C SER A 223 -7.03 23.32 22.99
N ASP A 224 -6.81 23.70 21.73
CA ASP A 224 -7.75 23.49 20.63
C ASP A 224 -7.91 22.01 20.27
N LEU A 225 -6.82 21.24 20.23
CA LEU A 225 -6.89 19.79 20.00
C LEU A 225 -7.68 19.10 21.10
N ARG A 226 -7.48 19.48 22.36
CA ARG A 226 -8.25 18.94 23.48
C ARG A 226 -9.75 19.22 23.35
N ARG A 227 -10.12 20.41 22.83
CA ARG A 227 -11.53 20.74 22.56
C ARG A 227 -12.10 19.83 21.47
N ALA A 228 -11.39 19.65 20.35
CA ALA A 228 -11.80 18.76 19.27
C ALA A 228 -11.91 17.29 19.72
N LEU A 229 -10.98 16.80 20.54
CA LEU A 229 -11.03 15.44 21.08
C LEU A 229 -12.22 15.23 22.02
N ASN A 230 -12.56 16.22 22.87
CA ASN A 230 -13.75 16.13 23.72
C ASN A 230 -15.03 16.10 22.88
N GLU A 231 -15.11 16.91 21.81
CA GLU A 231 -16.25 16.86 20.87
C GLU A 231 -16.36 15.50 20.17
N LEU A 232 -15.23 14.92 19.75
CA LEU A 232 -15.18 13.57 19.19
C LEU A 232 -15.62 12.50 20.19
N GLU A 233 -15.17 12.55 21.44
CA GLU A 233 -15.61 11.63 22.50
C GLU A 233 -17.13 11.74 22.74
N ASP A 234 -17.66 12.97 22.78
CA ASP A 234 -19.11 13.23 22.91
C ASP A 234 -19.89 12.71 21.69
N GLU A 235 -19.29 12.71 20.50
CA GLU A 235 -19.85 12.16 19.25
C GLU A 235 -19.61 10.64 19.08
N GLY A 236 -18.93 9.97 20.02
CA GLY A 236 -18.73 8.51 20.00
C GLY A 236 -17.43 8.03 19.34
N LEU A 237 -16.31 8.69 19.61
CA LEU A 237 -14.98 8.32 19.12
C LEU A 237 -14.59 6.88 19.53
N ASN A 238 -14.35 6.05 18.53
CA ASN A 238 -13.82 4.70 18.69
C ASN A 238 -12.44 4.53 18.05
N GLY A 239 -12.04 5.35 17.08
CA GLY A 239 -10.72 5.30 16.43
C GLY A 239 -10.28 6.68 15.94
N LEU A 240 -8.98 6.99 15.94
CA LEU A 240 -8.48 8.34 15.64
C LEU A 240 -7.38 8.35 14.58
N ILE A 241 -7.49 9.23 13.59
CA ILE A 241 -6.43 9.55 12.65
C ILE A 241 -5.95 10.98 12.87
N ILE A 242 -4.65 11.16 13.09
CA ILE A 242 -4.01 12.48 13.16
C ILE A 242 -3.17 12.70 11.90
N ASP A 243 -3.55 13.65 11.06
CA ASP A 243 -2.80 14.00 9.86
C ASP A 243 -1.82 15.14 10.12
N LEU A 244 -0.52 14.82 9.97
CA LEU A 244 0.63 15.71 10.11
C LEU A 244 1.33 15.97 8.77
N ARG A 245 0.76 15.54 7.64
CA ARG A 245 1.30 15.81 6.31
C ARG A 245 1.39 17.33 6.10
N PHE A 246 2.52 17.77 5.54
CA PHE A 246 2.82 19.19 5.34
C PHE A 246 2.93 20.06 6.60
N ASN A 247 2.91 19.47 7.81
CA ASN A 247 3.10 20.21 9.05
C ASN A 247 4.61 20.44 9.34
N PRO A 248 5.12 21.69 9.26
CA PRO A 248 6.54 22.00 9.43
C PRO A 248 7.00 21.96 10.90
N GLY A 249 6.10 21.65 11.83
CA GLY A 249 6.31 21.60 13.25
C GLY A 249 5.88 22.89 13.96
N GLY A 250 6.70 23.35 14.90
CA GLY A 250 6.42 24.53 15.71
C GLY A 250 6.99 24.41 17.13
N LEU A 251 6.23 24.86 18.13
CA LEU A 251 6.66 24.90 19.51
C LEU A 251 6.81 23.48 20.10
N LEU A 252 8.01 23.18 20.60
CA LEU A 252 8.30 21.94 21.32
C LEU A 252 7.35 21.71 22.49
N THR A 253 7.00 22.76 23.24
CA THR A 253 6.09 22.64 24.39
C THR A 253 4.71 22.15 23.99
N SER A 254 4.21 22.61 22.83
CA SER A 254 2.93 22.19 22.28
C SER A 254 2.96 20.72 21.85
N ALA A 255 4.04 20.27 21.19
CA ALA A 255 4.21 18.85 20.88
C ALA A 255 4.28 17.96 22.13
N ILE A 256 5.02 18.38 23.16
CA ILE A 256 5.09 17.64 24.43
C ILE A 256 3.70 17.53 25.07
N GLU A 257 2.96 18.64 25.13
CA GLU A 257 1.60 18.66 25.68
C GLU A 257 0.66 17.73 24.90
N ILE A 258 0.78 17.67 23.58
CA ILE A 258 -0.03 16.78 22.73
C ILE A 258 0.39 15.32 22.90
N CYS A 259 1.69 14.99 22.97
CA CYS A 259 2.13 13.64 23.30
C CYS A 259 1.59 13.16 24.65
N ASP A 260 1.61 14.05 25.66
CA ASP A 260 1.09 13.80 27.01
C ASP A 260 -0.42 13.47 27.01
N MET A 261 -1.16 13.88 25.97
CA MET A 261 -2.59 13.52 25.82
C MET A 261 -2.80 12.05 25.48
N PHE A 262 -1.82 11.34 24.93
CA PHE A 262 -2.03 9.98 24.40
C PHE A 262 -1.14 8.91 25.03
N ILE A 263 -0.15 9.30 25.84
CA ILE A 263 0.79 8.39 26.50
C ILE A 263 0.55 8.42 28.02
N GLU A 264 0.36 7.25 28.63
CA GLU A 264 0.11 7.15 30.08
C GLU A 264 1.38 7.31 30.92
N GLU A 265 2.49 6.73 30.46
CA GLU A 265 3.79 6.79 31.14
C GLU A 265 4.97 6.64 30.17
N GLY A 266 6.13 7.11 30.60
CA GLY A 266 7.40 6.98 29.87
C GLY A 266 7.80 8.23 29.08
N ARG A 267 8.93 8.12 28.38
CA ARG A 267 9.61 9.27 27.79
C ARG A 267 8.86 9.80 26.57
N ILE A 268 8.69 11.11 26.48
CA ILE A 268 8.14 11.77 25.29
C ILE A 268 9.28 12.13 24.32
N VAL A 269 10.28 12.85 24.83
CA VAL A 269 11.44 13.31 24.05
C VAL A 269 12.58 13.64 24.99
N SER A 270 13.82 13.57 24.52
CA SER A 270 14.96 14.18 25.20
C SER A 270 15.83 14.99 24.25
N THR A 271 16.71 15.85 24.79
CA THR A 271 17.69 16.60 23.99
C THR A 271 19.10 16.17 24.33
N GLN A 272 19.92 15.93 23.32
CA GLN A 272 21.34 15.61 23.48
C GLN A 272 22.21 16.63 22.76
N GLY A 273 23.17 17.23 23.46
CA GLY A 273 24.10 18.21 22.88
C GLY A 273 25.47 18.16 23.54
N ARG A 274 26.50 18.65 22.83
CA ARG A 274 27.90 18.61 23.29
C ARG A 274 28.11 19.38 24.60
N ASN A 275 27.51 20.57 24.69
CA ASN A 275 27.65 21.50 25.83
C ASN A 275 26.29 21.95 26.36
N THR A 276 25.23 21.20 26.06
CA THR A 276 23.87 21.49 26.47
C THR A 276 23.44 20.39 27.44
N PRO A 277 23.04 20.72 28.69
CA PRO A 277 22.55 19.73 29.62
C PRO A 277 21.41 18.93 29.00
N GLU A 278 21.45 17.61 29.13
CA GLU A 278 20.36 16.75 28.70
C GLU A 278 19.08 17.15 29.44
N ARG A 279 18.01 17.33 28.67
CA ARG A 279 16.66 17.55 29.18
C ARG A 279 15.81 16.41 28.67
N THR A 280 14.97 15.88 29.55
CA THR A 280 14.04 14.81 29.23
C THR A 280 12.66 15.24 29.69
N TRP A 281 11.67 14.98 28.85
CA TRP A 281 10.27 15.18 29.15
C TRP A 281 9.59 13.81 29.18
N GLU A 282 8.82 13.57 30.23
CA GLU A 282 8.15 12.31 30.54
C GLU A 282 6.65 12.55 30.60
N ALA A 283 5.88 11.55 30.18
CA ALA A 283 4.42 11.58 30.17
C ALA A 283 3.82 11.48 31.58
N LYS A 284 2.58 11.93 31.70
CA LYS A 284 1.78 11.95 32.94
C LYS A 284 0.42 11.31 32.69
N SER A 285 0.15 10.23 33.42
CA SER A 285 -1.09 9.44 33.33
C SER A 285 -2.44 10.20 33.45
N PRO A 286 -2.62 11.27 34.26
CA PRO A 286 -3.94 11.89 34.39
C PRO A 286 -4.42 12.62 33.12
N GLY A 287 -5.55 12.19 32.57
CA GLY A 287 -6.20 12.83 31.41
C GLY A 287 -5.75 12.31 30.05
N THR A 288 -5.12 11.13 30.01
CA THR A 288 -4.74 10.46 28.78
C THR A 288 -5.97 9.90 28.04
N TYR A 289 -6.07 10.21 26.75
CA TYR A 289 -7.03 9.61 25.82
C TYR A 289 -6.54 8.22 25.37
N SER A 290 -7.24 7.18 25.83
CA SER A 290 -6.92 5.78 25.56
C SER A 290 -8.19 4.98 25.21
N GLY A 291 -8.04 3.69 24.90
CA GLY A 291 -9.18 2.81 24.58
C GLY A 291 -9.61 2.82 23.11
N PHE A 292 -8.87 3.49 22.24
CA PHE A 292 -9.10 3.49 20.79
C PHE A 292 -7.79 3.33 20.00
N PRO A 293 -7.80 2.60 18.87
CA PRO A 293 -6.69 2.58 17.93
C PRO A 293 -6.43 3.95 17.32
N MET A 294 -5.16 4.21 16.99
CA MET A 294 -4.74 5.48 16.41
C MET A 294 -3.73 5.30 15.28
N ALA A 295 -3.80 6.17 14.28
CA ALA A 295 -2.86 6.25 13.17
C ALA A 295 -2.43 7.70 12.93
N ILE A 296 -1.21 7.89 12.43
CA ILE A 296 -0.65 9.20 12.12
C ILE A 296 -0.25 9.22 10.64
N LEU A 297 -0.74 10.20 9.90
CA LEU A 297 -0.31 10.43 8.51
C LEU A 297 0.88 11.40 8.49
N VAL A 298 1.95 11.03 7.80
CA VAL A 298 3.15 11.86 7.63
C VAL A 298 3.63 11.86 6.19
N ASN A 299 4.36 12.91 5.80
CA ASN A 299 5.05 12.94 4.52
C ASN A 299 6.42 13.62 4.64
N ARG A 300 7.13 13.73 3.51
CA ARG A 300 8.45 14.39 3.44
C ARG A 300 8.47 15.85 3.92
N TYR A 301 7.33 16.49 4.10
CA TYR A 301 7.22 17.88 4.60
C TYR A 301 6.86 17.95 6.09
N SER A 302 6.54 16.83 6.73
CA SER A 302 6.35 16.73 8.18
C SER A 302 7.71 16.91 8.87
N ALA A 303 7.84 17.90 9.77
CA ALA A 303 9.13 18.26 10.35
C ALA A 303 9.03 18.68 11.83
N SER A 304 10.16 18.58 12.55
CA SER A 304 10.36 19.12 13.89
C SER A 304 9.32 18.63 14.92
N ALA A 305 8.48 19.50 15.47
CA ALA A 305 7.44 19.13 16.43
C ALA A 305 6.51 18.00 15.92
N SER A 306 6.22 17.95 14.61
CA SER A 306 5.47 16.85 13.98
C SER A 306 6.20 15.52 14.09
N GLU A 307 7.52 15.54 13.93
CA GLU A 307 8.37 14.35 14.05
C GLU A 307 8.48 13.88 15.50
N ILE A 308 8.50 14.82 16.45
CA ILE A 308 8.47 14.49 17.89
C ILE A 308 7.15 13.79 18.24
N LEU A 309 6.02 14.32 17.80
CA LEU A 309 4.71 13.70 18.03
C LEU A 309 4.64 12.31 17.39
N SER A 310 5.02 12.21 16.12
CA SER A 310 5.00 10.93 15.37
C SER A 310 5.92 9.89 16.02
N ALA A 311 7.16 10.25 16.32
CA ALA A 311 8.13 9.35 16.96
C ALA A 311 7.70 8.95 18.36
N CYS A 312 7.12 9.87 19.14
CA CYS A 312 6.65 9.57 20.49
C CYS A 312 5.54 8.53 20.46
N LEU A 313 4.53 8.72 19.62
CA LEU A 313 3.39 7.81 19.54
C LEU A 313 3.78 6.48 18.88
N GLN A 314 4.71 6.49 17.93
CA GLN A 314 5.25 5.28 17.31
C GLN A 314 6.09 4.44 18.28
N ASP A 315 7.04 5.05 18.99
CA ASP A 315 7.97 4.33 19.88
C ASP A 315 7.29 3.75 21.13
N HIS A 316 6.09 4.22 21.44
CA HIS A 316 5.23 3.70 22.51
C HIS A 316 4.19 2.69 22.02
N ASP A 317 4.23 2.30 20.75
CA ASP A 317 3.22 1.46 20.10
C ASP A 317 1.78 2.02 20.26
N ARG A 318 1.65 3.35 20.44
CA ARG A 318 0.37 4.03 20.67
C ARG A 318 -0.36 4.33 19.36
N ALA A 319 0.38 4.56 18.29
CA ALA A 319 -0.14 4.71 16.94
C ALA A 319 0.82 4.16 15.90
N ILE A 320 0.27 3.67 14.79
CA ILE A 320 1.06 3.46 13.58
C ILE A 320 1.29 4.78 12.87
N VAL A 321 2.39 4.85 12.12
CA VAL A 321 2.73 5.96 11.25
C VAL A 321 2.61 5.48 9.80
N VAL A 322 1.86 6.22 8.98
CA VAL A 322 1.55 5.90 7.58
C VAL A 322 2.00 7.04 6.68
N GLY A 323 2.58 6.72 5.51
CA GLY A 323 2.90 7.71 4.47
C GLY A 323 4.36 7.66 3.99
N GLU A 324 5.07 8.79 4.04
CA GLU A 324 6.49 8.88 3.62
C GLU A 324 7.40 9.21 4.81
N ARG A 325 8.70 8.88 4.70
CA ARG A 325 9.71 9.34 5.67
C ARG A 325 9.64 10.87 5.82
N THR A 326 9.66 11.34 7.07
CA THR A 326 9.61 12.76 7.43
C THR A 326 10.89 13.53 7.06
N TRP A 327 10.88 14.86 7.22
CA TRP A 327 11.96 15.74 6.76
C TRP A 327 13.33 15.53 7.45
N GLY A 328 13.34 15.18 8.75
CA GLY A 328 14.56 15.00 9.55
C GLY A 328 15.02 16.26 10.30
N LYS A 329 14.12 17.18 10.68
CA LYS A 329 14.46 18.41 11.43
C LYS A 329 14.42 18.17 12.94
N GLY A 330 15.31 17.31 13.42
CA GLY A 330 15.48 17.02 14.84
C GLY A 330 16.40 18.00 15.60
N SER A 331 16.67 19.21 15.13
CA SER A 331 17.64 20.13 15.76
C SER A 331 17.00 21.08 16.79
N VAL A 332 17.73 21.33 17.88
CA VAL A 332 17.39 22.32 18.92
C VAL A 332 18.19 23.59 18.66
N GLN A 333 17.49 24.66 18.28
CA GLN A 333 18.12 25.98 18.12
C GLN A 333 18.02 26.78 19.40
N ASN A 334 19.17 27.24 19.89
CA ASN A 334 19.25 28.21 20.98
C ASN A 334 19.59 29.58 20.40
N VAL A 335 18.91 30.61 20.89
CA VAL A 335 19.22 32.00 20.56
C VAL A 335 20.21 32.53 21.60
N VAL A 336 21.40 32.90 21.15
CA VAL A 336 22.43 33.52 21.97
C VAL A 336 22.48 35.00 21.62
N GLU A 337 22.08 35.85 22.56
CA GLU A 337 22.17 37.30 22.37
C GLU A 337 23.62 37.74 22.26
N LEU A 338 23.89 38.55 21.25
CA LEU A 338 25.17 39.18 21.00
C LEU A 338 25.02 40.69 21.19
N GLU A 339 26.14 41.37 21.47
CA GLU A 339 26.18 42.84 21.53
C GLU A 339 25.15 43.46 22.50
N GLY A 340 24.80 42.76 23.58
CA GLY A 340 23.79 43.23 24.54
C GLY A 340 22.35 43.16 24.02
N GLY A 341 22.07 42.27 23.07
CA GLY A 341 20.73 42.02 22.52
C GLY A 341 20.39 42.85 21.30
N THR A 342 21.37 43.55 20.70
CA THR A 342 21.20 44.22 19.40
C THR A 342 21.33 43.26 18.24
N SER A 343 22.04 42.14 18.41
CA SER A 343 22.12 41.06 17.43
C SER A 343 21.98 39.71 18.15
N ALA A 344 21.78 38.63 17.41
CA ALA A 344 21.68 37.31 18.00
C ALA A 344 22.22 36.21 17.09
N LEU A 345 22.69 35.13 17.70
CA LEU A 345 23.06 33.90 17.03
C LEU A 345 21.98 32.85 17.28
N LYS A 346 21.29 32.41 16.25
CA LYS A 346 20.45 31.21 16.30
C LYS A 346 21.34 30.01 15.96
N LEU A 347 21.63 29.17 16.94
CA LEU A 347 22.60 28.09 16.79
C LEU A 347 22.00 26.73 17.13
N THR A 348 22.20 25.75 16.27
CA THR A 348 21.90 24.34 16.59
C THR A 348 22.89 23.86 17.65
N THR A 349 22.38 23.54 18.84
CA THR A 349 23.23 23.21 20.01
C THR A 349 22.95 21.82 20.60
N ALA A 350 21.86 21.20 20.17
CA ALA A 350 21.47 19.84 20.53
C ALA A 350 20.58 19.25 19.43
N SER A 351 20.34 17.95 19.48
CA SER A 351 19.29 17.27 18.72
C SER A 351 18.26 16.66 19.65
N TYR A 352 17.03 16.53 19.16
CA TYR A 352 15.98 15.75 19.77
C TYR A 352 16.26 14.26 19.57
N GLN A 353 16.05 13.49 20.63
CA GLN A 353 16.13 12.04 20.65
C GLN A 353 14.73 11.48 20.90
N ARG A 354 14.40 10.41 20.16
CA ARG A 354 13.12 9.72 20.31
C ARG A 354 13.07 8.94 21.64
N PRO A 355 11.89 8.49 22.11
CA PRO A 355 11.80 7.61 23.27
C PRO A 355 12.67 6.35 23.16
N SER A 356 12.79 5.76 21.95
CA SER A 356 13.65 4.61 21.69
C SER A 356 15.16 4.90 21.82
N GLY A 357 15.55 6.18 21.85
CA GLY A 357 16.93 6.64 21.79
C GLY A 357 17.49 6.79 20.37
N HIS A 358 16.69 6.53 19.33
CA HIS A 358 17.09 6.81 17.95
C HIS A 358 17.08 8.32 17.65
N ASN A 359 17.83 8.70 16.63
CA ASN A 359 18.02 10.08 16.21
C ASN A 359 16.90 10.55 15.26
N ILE A 360 16.44 11.79 15.42
CA ILE A 360 15.50 12.43 14.47
C ILE A 360 16.27 13.28 13.44
N HIS A 361 17.41 13.87 13.83
CA HIS A 361 18.05 14.91 13.02
C HIS A 361 18.84 14.35 11.83
N ARG A 362 18.47 14.73 10.61
CA ARG A 362 19.25 14.41 9.41
C ARG A 362 20.49 15.31 9.37
N PHE A 363 21.67 14.73 9.62
CA PHE A 363 22.94 15.41 9.48
C PHE A 363 23.32 15.58 7.99
N PRO A 364 24.16 16.57 7.62
CA PRO A 364 24.50 16.86 6.22
C PRO A 364 25.13 15.69 5.44
N ASP A 365 25.78 14.76 6.13
CA ASP A 365 26.42 13.56 5.59
C ASP A 365 25.52 12.31 5.64
N ALA A 366 24.30 12.43 6.14
CA ALA A 366 23.36 11.31 6.26
C ALA A 366 22.78 10.88 4.90
N THR A 367 22.84 9.58 4.66
CA THR A 367 22.28 8.85 3.52
C THR A 367 20.86 8.37 3.81
N GLU A 368 20.17 7.82 2.81
CA GLU A 368 18.83 7.25 3.01
C GLU A 368 18.85 5.96 3.85
N ASP A 369 19.99 5.29 3.98
CA ASP A 369 20.14 4.09 4.80
C ASP A 369 20.40 4.41 6.28
N ASP A 370 20.71 5.68 6.61
CA ASP A 370 20.95 6.12 7.98
C ASP A 370 19.63 6.35 8.76
N GLU A 371 19.71 6.25 10.08
CA GLU A 371 18.58 6.49 10.99
C GLU A 371 18.39 8.00 11.27
N TRP A 372 17.37 8.58 10.64
CA TRP A 372 16.89 9.94 10.88
C TRP A 372 15.42 10.07 10.49
N GLY A 373 14.79 11.15 10.97
CA GLY A 373 13.35 11.38 10.82
C GLY A 373 12.52 10.29 11.49
N VAL A 374 11.28 10.15 11.02
CA VAL A 374 10.34 9.10 11.37
C VAL A 374 10.02 8.36 10.09
N MET A 375 10.32 7.07 10.09
CA MET A 375 9.89 6.17 9.02
C MET A 375 8.49 5.65 9.35
N PRO A 376 7.56 5.60 8.40
CA PRO A 376 6.32 4.84 8.55
C PRO A 376 6.58 3.41 9.03
N ASN A 377 5.61 2.82 9.71
CA ASN A 377 5.67 1.41 10.11
C ASN A 377 5.77 0.50 8.87
N ASP A 378 6.30 -0.71 9.06
CA ASP A 378 6.37 -1.73 7.99
C ASP A 378 4.99 -1.92 7.35
N ASP A 379 4.96 -2.10 6.03
CA ASP A 379 3.75 -2.15 5.17
C ASP A 379 2.95 -0.84 5.03
N TYR A 380 3.29 0.22 5.79
CA TYR A 380 2.62 1.53 5.73
C TYR A 380 3.47 2.64 5.08
N LEU A 381 4.57 2.27 4.41
CA LEU A 381 5.37 3.17 3.57
C LEU A 381 4.71 3.34 2.19
N ILE A 382 3.96 4.44 2.03
CA ILE A 382 3.21 4.76 0.82
C ILE A 382 3.68 6.12 0.30
N LYS A 383 4.42 6.13 -0.81
CA LYS A 383 4.88 7.36 -1.48
C LYS A 383 3.87 7.87 -2.49
N PHE A 384 3.64 9.18 -2.48
CA PHE A 384 2.89 9.87 -3.53
C PHE A 384 3.82 10.33 -4.64
N SER A 385 3.36 10.13 -5.87
CA SER A 385 3.87 10.81 -7.05
C SER A 385 3.66 12.33 -6.93
N PRO A 386 4.42 13.15 -7.67
CA PRO A 386 4.18 14.59 -7.71
C PRO A 386 2.75 14.97 -8.11
N GLU A 387 2.10 14.15 -8.95
CA GLU A 387 0.71 14.36 -9.37
C GLU A 387 -0.28 14.02 -8.26
N GLU A 388 -0.17 12.84 -7.63
CA GLU A 388 -1.00 12.51 -6.46
C GLU A 388 -0.86 13.55 -5.35
N MET A 389 0.34 14.10 -5.15
CA MET A 389 0.57 15.17 -4.18
C MET A 389 -0.12 16.47 -4.57
N ARG A 390 -0.14 16.83 -5.86
CA ARG A 390 -0.88 17.99 -6.36
C ARG A 390 -2.37 17.78 -6.14
N GLN A 391 -2.90 16.62 -6.52
CA GLN A 391 -4.31 16.28 -6.37
C GLN A 391 -4.75 16.25 -4.91
N LEU A 392 -3.92 15.74 -3.99
CA LEU A 392 -4.16 15.85 -2.55
C LEU A 392 -4.31 17.30 -2.09
N VAL A 393 -3.41 18.18 -2.52
CA VAL A 393 -3.45 19.60 -2.15
C VAL A 393 -4.70 20.28 -2.70
N LEU A 394 -5.07 20.00 -3.95
CA LEU A 394 -6.30 20.53 -4.57
C LEU A 394 -7.56 20.01 -3.85
N THR A 395 -7.66 18.70 -3.66
CA THR A 395 -8.79 18.07 -2.94
C THR A 395 -8.94 18.62 -1.52
N ARG A 396 -7.83 18.82 -0.81
CA ARG A 396 -7.85 19.43 0.53
C ARG A 396 -8.27 20.89 0.50
N ARG A 397 -7.75 21.66 -0.46
CA ARG A 397 -8.15 23.06 -0.65
C ARG A 397 -9.66 23.15 -0.80
N ASP A 398 -10.25 22.33 -1.65
CA ASP A 398 -11.67 22.41 -1.97
C ASP A 398 -12.57 21.99 -0.79
N ARG A 399 -12.09 21.07 0.08
CA ARG A 399 -12.78 20.69 1.33
C ARG A 399 -12.63 21.69 2.48
N ASP A 400 -11.55 22.46 2.49
CA ASP A 400 -11.22 23.40 3.58
C ASP A 400 -11.90 24.77 3.40
N ILE A 401 -12.27 25.12 2.15
CA ILE A 401 -12.89 26.40 1.79
C ILE A 401 -14.27 26.54 2.45
N VAL A 402 -14.52 27.74 2.98
CA VAL A 402 -15.85 28.16 3.44
C VAL A 402 -16.68 28.51 2.21
N VAL A 403 -17.71 27.71 1.92
CA VAL A 403 -18.65 27.98 0.84
C VAL A 403 -19.89 28.65 1.42
N TYR A 404 -20.16 29.89 1.02
CA TYR A 404 -21.41 30.57 1.37
C TYR A 404 -22.58 29.92 0.64
N HIS A 405 -23.40 29.14 1.34
CA HIS A 405 -24.71 28.72 0.85
C HIS A 405 -25.65 29.94 0.89
N GLY A 406 -25.82 30.60 -0.25
CA GLY A 406 -26.80 31.67 -0.39
C GLY A 406 -28.21 31.15 -0.03
N GLU A 407 -29.02 31.99 0.62
CA GLU A 407 -30.44 31.73 0.84
C GLU A 407 -31.07 31.28 -0.48
N GLU A 408 -31.68 30.08 -0.48
CA GLU A 408 -32.29 29.44 -1.65
C GLU A 408 -33.21 30.42 -2.41
N GLY A 409 -32.76 30.87 -3.57
CA GLY A 409 -33.51 31.62 -4.56
C GLY A 409 -33.70 30.79 -5.82
N GLU A 410 -34.91 30.26 -5.97
CA GLU A 410 -35.57 29.64 -7.14
C GLU A 410 -34.78 29.42 -8.44
N GLU A 411 -34.79 28.15 -8.87
CA GLU A 411 -34.35 27.58 -10.14
C GLU A 411 -34.69 28.44 -11.38
N ALA A 412 -33.71 28.54 -12.31
CA ALA A 412 -33.98 28.84 -13.71
C ALA A 412 -33.23 27.83 -14.59
N VAL A 413 -33.99 26.84 -15.05
CA VAL A 413 -33.64 25.89 -16.12
C VAL A 413 -33.53 26.67 -17.44
N ALA A 414 -32.44 26.49 -18.18
CA ALA A 414 -32.33 26.94 -19.57
C ALA A 414 -31.94 25.74 -20.45
N GLU A 415 -32.84 25.44 -21.39
CA GLU A 415 -32.79 24.38 -22.40
C GLU A 415 -31.73 24.68 -23.48
N GLU A 416 -30.93 23.68 -23.85
CA GLU A 416 -30.11 23.72 -25.07
C GLU A 416 -30.92 23.14 -26.25
N GLU A 417 -31.25 23.99 -27.23
CA GLU A 417 -31.74 23.57 -28.55
C GLU A 417 -30.58 23.35 -29.52
N GLU A 418 -30.54 22.16 -30.13
CA GLU A 418 -29.77 21.85 -31.33
C GLU A 418 -30.19 22.77 -32.50
N SER A 419 -29.22 23.32 -33.23
CA SER A 419 -29.45 23.67 -34.64
C SER A 419 -28.22 23.43 -35.51
N SER A 420 -28.52 22.76 -36.61
CA SER A 420 -27.67 22.19 -37.65
C SER A 420 -27.08 23.20 -38.65
N ASP A 421 -26.14 22.66 -39.43
CA ASP A 421 -25.71 23.05 -40.78
C ASP A 421 -24.73 24.23 -40.92
N THR A 422 -23.49 23.95 -41.32
CA THR A 422 -23.05 24.09 -42.73
C THR A 422 -21.62 23.58 -42.96
N GLU A 423 -21.46 22.87 -44.08
CA GLU A 423 -20.20 22.39 -44.67
C GLU A 423 -19.39 23.52 -45.38
N PRO A 424 -18.13 23.26 -45.79
CA PRO A 424 -17.04 24.24 -45.76
C PRO A 424 -16.79 24.96 -47.10
N SER A 425 -16.03 26.06 -47.06
CA SER A 425 -15.36 26.61 -48.25
C SER A 425 -13.97 27.14 -47.92
N ASP A 426 -13.00 26.64 -48.68
CA ASP A 426 -11.59 27.02 -48.75
C ASP A 426 -11.35 28.52 -48.95
N THR A 427 -10.29 29.07 -48.34
CA THR A 427 -9.15 29.63 -49.08
C THR A 427 -7.94 29.89 -48.16
N ASP A 428 -6.82 29.37 -48.66
CA ASP A 428 -5.39 29.61 -48.41
C ASP A 428 -4.99 31.10 -48.24
N ASP A 429 -4.13 31.40 -47.27
CA ASP A 429 -2.85 32.11 -47.44
C ASP A 429 -2.20 32.36 -46.07
N GLY A 430 -0.97 31.86 -45.88
CA GLY A 430 -0.26 31.81 -44.59
C GLY A 430 0.52 33.05 -44.18
N GLU A 431 1.04 33.03 -42.94
CA GLU A 431 2.44 33.25 -42.58
C GLU A 431 2.61 33.21 -41.04
N ASP A 432 3.64 32.47 -40.62
CA ASP A 432 4.30 32.31 -39.33
C ASP A 432 4.00 33.32 -38.20
N SER A 433 3.66 32.82 -37.01
CA SER A 433 4.40 33.14 -35.78
C SER A 433 4.01 32.20 -34.63
N GLU A 434 5.05 31.68 -33.98
CA GLU A 434 5.03 30.90 -32.75
C GLU A 434 4.30 31.65 -31.63
N ASP A 435 3.25 31.06 -31.08
CA ASP A 435 2.89 31.20 -29.66
C ASP A 435 2.03 29.98 -29.28
N GLY A 436 2.48 29.28 -28.24
CA GLY A 436 1.90 28.01 -27.80
C GLY A 436 0.45 28.16 -27.36
N GLU A 437 -0.41 27.33 -27.94
CA GLU A 437 -1.76 27.10 -27.44
C GLU A 437 -1.70 26.66 -25.98
N VAL A 438 -2.27 27.51 -25.12
CA VAL A 438 -2.78 27.10 -23.81
C VAL A 438 -3.94 26.17 -24.12
N THR A 439 -3.69 24.86 -24.00
CA THR A 439 -4.75 23.86 -24.07
C THR A 439 -5.75 24.15 -22.97
N GLU A 440 -7.02 24.26 -23.36
CA GLU A 440 -8.18 24.29 -22.47
C GLU A 440 -7.99 23.28 -21.34
N GLU A 441 -8.20 23.75 -20.10
CA GLU A 441 -8.22 22.88 -18.91
C GLU A 441 -9.32 21.84 -19.12
N GLU A 442 -8.91 20.65 -19.57
CA GLU A 442 -9.73 19.45 -19.43
C GLU A 442 -10.03 19.30 -17.93
N GLU A 443 -11.26 19.58 -17.52
CA GLU A 443 -11.82 19.08 -16.26
C GLU A 443 -11.78 17.55 -16.33
N VAL A 444 -10.63 16.99 -15.98
CA VAL A 444 -10.52 15.56 -15.73
C VAL A 444 -11.08 15.32 -14.33
N ASP A 445 -12.33 14.89 -14.27
CA ASP A 445 -12.94 14.33 -13.06
C ASP A 445 -12.28 12.97 -12.76
N ILE A 446 -11.02 13.03 -12.29
CA ILE A 446 -10.36 11.91 -11.62
C ILE A 446 -10.76 12.05 -10.16
N THR A 447 -11.64 11.18 -9.67
CA THR A 447 -11.86 11.04 -8.23
C THR A 447 -10.54 10.64 -7.59
N PHE A 448 -9.79 11.62 -7.06
CA PHE A 448 -8.52 11.39 -6.39
C PHE A 448 -8.73 10.53 -5.14
N VAL A 449 -8.01 9.41 -5.07
CA VAL A 449 -8.04 8.49 -3.94
C VAL A 449 -6.80 8.69 -3.07
N ASP A 450 -7.00 9.12 -1.82
CA ASP A 450 -5.93 9.30 -0.85
C ASP A 450 -5.50 7.96 -0.24
N ARG A 451 -4.61 7.24 -0.95
CA ARG A 451 -4.12 5.91 -0.54
C ARG A 451 -3.45 5.88 0.84
N GLN A 452 -2.89 7.02 1.30
CA GLN A 452 -2.30 7.10 2.64
C GLN A 452 -3.39 7.14 3.72
N LEU A 453 -4.44 7.93 3.50
CA LEU A 453 -5.60 7.97 4.36
C LEU A 453 -6.34 6.63 4.36
N GLU A 454 -6.55 6.00 3.21
CA GLU A 454 -7.18 4.68 3.11
C GLU A 454 -6.46 3.63 3.95
N ALA A 455 -5.13 3.55 3.85
CA ALA A 455 -4.35 2.59 4.64
C ALA A 455 -4.48 2.83 6.16
N ALA A 456 -4.55 4.10 6.59
CA ALA A 456 -4.81 4.43 7.99
C ALA A 456 -6.24 4.04 8.42
N VAL A 457 -7.24 4.31 7.57
CA VAL A 457 -8.64 3.92 7.81
C VAL A 457 -8.76 2.40 7.91
N GLU A 458 -8.13 1.64 7.01
CA GLU A 458 -8.11 0.18 7.03
C GLU A 458 -7.45 -0.36 8.29
N TYR A 459 -6.33 0.21 8.70
CA TYR A 459 -5.70 -0.15 9.97
C TYR A 459 -6.64 0.07 11.15
N ILE A 460 -7.24 1.27 11.27
CA ILE A 460 -8.16 1.57 12.37
C ILE A 460 -9.33 0.60 12.35
N ARG A 461 -9.96 0.37 11.19
CA ARG A 461 -11.06 -0.60 11.03
C ARG A 461 -10.63 -2.00 11.49
N SER A 462 -9.43 -2.44 11.14
CA SER A 462 -8.90 -3.74 11.57
C SER A 462 -8.75 -3.83 13.09
N GLN A 463 -8.38 -2.74 13.75
CA GLN A 463 -8.24 -2.69 15.21
C GLN A 463 -9.59 -2.55 15.92
N LEU A 464 -10.55 -1.83 15.35
CA LEU A 464 -11.93 -1.72 15.86
C LEU A 464 -12.69 -3.04 15.75
N ALA A 465 -12.40 -3.83 14.73
CA ALA A 465 -12.87 -5.21 14.63
C ALA A 465 -12.26 -6.10 15.74
N GLY A 466 -11.20 -5.64 16.43
CA GLY A 466 -10.37 -6.39 17.37
C GLY A 466 -10.74 -6.30 18.87
N GLU A 467 -12.02 -6.43 19.21
CA GLU A 467 -12.49 -7.05 20.48
C GLU A 467 -13.79 -7.87 20.28
N ALA A 468 -14.27 -7.96 19.03
CA ALA A 468 -15.21 -8.98 18.62
C ALA A 468 -14.40 -10.22 18.20
N SER A 469 -14.94 -11.40 18.51
CA SER A 469 -14.47 -12.69 18.03
C SER A 469 -14.07 -12.65 16.55
N ASP A 470 -13.13 -13.51 16.17
CA ASP A 470 -12.57 -13.86 14.85
C ASP A 470 -13.53 -13.94 13.63
N ASP A 471 -14.78 -13.50 13.71
CA ASP A 471 -15.85 -13.72 12.73
C ASP A 471 -16.24 -12.50 11.87
N ASP A 472 -15.71 -11.28 12.08
CA ASP A 472 -16.18 -10.09 11.32
C ASP A 472 -15.06 -9.19 10.74
N PHE A 473 -14.01 -9.82 10.20
CA PHE A 473 -13.42 -9.23 8.99
C PHE A 473 -14.52 -9.28 7.92
N VAL A 474 -14.66 -8.27 7.06
CA VAL A 474 -15.35 -8.50 5.78
C VAL A 474 -14.45 -9.45 5.00
N ILE A 475 -14.61 -10.76 5.25
CA ILE A 475 -13.79 -11.77 4.61
C ILE A 475 -14.22 -11.76 3.14
N ARG A 476 -13.39 -11.17 2.28
CA ARG A 476 -13.73 -11.02 0.87
C ARG A 476 -14.06 -12.39 0.28
N ARG A 477 -15.21 -12.47 -0.40
CA ARG A 477 -15.77 -13.69 -0.98
C ARG A 477 -15.55 -13.62 -2.48
N ILE A 478 -14.78 -14.57 -2.99
CA ILE A 478 -14.49 -14.68 -4.41
C ILE A 478 -15.37 -15.76 -5.00
N LEU A 479 -16.10 -15.43 -6.08
CA LEU A 479 -16.76 -16.41 -6.93
C LEU A 479 -15.77 -16.91 -7.98
N THR A 480 -15.35 -18.17 -7.89
CA THR A 480 -14.47 -18.80 -8.88
C THR A 480 -15.29 -19.63 -9.87
N ILE A 481 -14.92 -19.59 -11.15
CA ILE A 481 -15.58 -20.29 -12.25
C ILE A 481 -14.57 -21.16 -13.01
N GLU A 482 -14.92 -22.42 -13.22
CA GLU A 482 -14.12 -23.41 -13.94
C GLU A 482 -14.99 -24.06 -15.03
N SER A 483 -14.55 -23.91 -16.28
CA SER A 483 -15.20 -24.46 -17.48
C SER A 483 -14.18 -24.75 -18.58
N THR A 484 -12.98 -25.21 -18.24
CA THR A 484 -11.87 -25.40 -19.19
C THR A 484 -12.03 -26.64 -20.06
N CYS A 485 -12.72 -27.67 -19.59
CA CYS A 485 -12.88 -28.95 -20.30
C CYS A 485 -14.32 -29.48 -20.28
N ASP A 486 -14.65 -30.41 -19.38
CA ASP A 486 -15.96 -31.10 -19.32
C ASP A 486 -16.62 -31.09 -17.93
N GLU A 487 -16.08 -30.29 -17.01
CA GLU A 487 -16.71 -29.91 -15.74
C GLU A 487 -17.16 -28.46 -15.82
N THR A 488 -18.46 -28.22 -15.57
CA THR A 488 -18.93 -26.86 -15.23
C THR A 488 -18.91 -26.74 -13.72
N ALA A 489 -18.08 -25.87 -13.17
CA ALA A 489 -17.96 -25.71 -11.73
C ALA A 489 -17.94 -24.24 -11.32
N ALA A 490 -18.48 -23.97 -10.13
CA ALA A 490 -18.37 -22.68 -9.46
C ALA A 490 -18.14 -22.90 -7.95
N ALA A 491 -17.37 -22.03 -7.31
CA ALA A 491 -17.18 -22.05 -5.87
C ALA A 491 -17.15 -20.64 -5.29
N VAL A 492 -17.62 -20.50 -4.06
CA VAL A 492 -17.48 -19.30 -3.25
C VAL A 492 -16.44 -19.60 -2.19
N ILE A 493 -15.36 -18.83 -2.19
CA ILE A 493 -14.21 -19.04 -1.31
C ILE A 493 -13.86 -17.71 -0.66
N ASN A 494 -13.54 -17.73 0.62
CA ASN A 494 -13.16 -16.53 1.33
C ASN A 494 -11.62 -16.39 1.44
N GLU A 495 -11.10 -15.22 1.83
CA GLU A 495 -9.65 -14.97 1.90
C GLU A 495 -8.88 -15.84 2.91
N ARG A 496 -9.60 -16.53 3.81
CA ARG A 496 -9.05 -17.53 4.73
C ARG A 496 -8.94 -18.92 4.11
N LEU A 497 -9.19 -19.04 2.80
CA LEU A 497 -9.24 -20.30 2.06
C LEU A 497 -10.37 -21.23 2.51
N GLU A 498 -11.42 -20.69 3.14
CA GLU A 498 -12.61 -21.47 3.51
C GLU A 498 -13.55 -21.56 2.31
N VAL A 499 -13.98 -22.79 2.00
CA VAL A 499 -14.95 -23.06 0.94
C VAL A 499 -16.35 -22.91 1.51
N LEU A 500 -17.04 -21.83 1.14
CA LEU A 500 -18.39 -21.53 1.62
C LEU A 500 -19.43 -22.33 0.83
N GLY A 501 -19.25 -22.48 -0.47
CA GLY A 501 -20.11 -23.29 -1.34
C GLY A 501 -19.39 -23.71 -2.61
N ALA A 502 -19.66 -24.91 -3.12
CA ALA A 502 -18.99 -25.41 -4.31
C ALA A 502 -19.83 -26.47 -5.04
N THR A 503 -20.04 -26.25 -6.33
CA THR A 503 -20.86 -27.12 -7.18
C THR A 503 -20.09 -27.51 -8.42
N VAL A 504 -20.19 -28.79 -8.80
CA VAL A 504 -19.60 -29.34 -10.01
C VAL A 504 -20.68 -30.11 -10.77
N ALA A 505 -20.90 -29.75 -12.03
CA ALA A 505 -21.80 -30.44 -12.95
C ALA A 505 -20.98 -31.16 -14.05
N THR A 506 -20.48 -32.35 -13.72
CA THR A 506 -19.69 -33.19 -14.63
C THR A 506 -20.47 -33.61 -15.88
N GLN A 507 -19.79 -33.75 -17.01
CA GLN A 507 -20.35 -34.16 -18.28
C GLN A 507 -20.00 -35.61 -18.67
N HIS A 508 -19.45 -36.43 -17.76
CA HIS A 508 -19.02 -37.80 -18.08
C HIS A 508 -20.05 -38.62 -18.87
N GLU A 509 -21.33 -38.60 -18.47
CA GLU A 509 -22.41 -39.35 -19.15
C GLU A 509 -22.65 -38.87 -20.61
N LEU A 510 -22.42 -37.59 -20.89
CA LEU A 510 -22.57 -37.03 -22.25
C LEU A 510 -21.47 -37.54 -23.19
N HIS A 511 -20.28 -37.79 -22.64
CA HIS A 511 -19.08 -38.17 -23.38
C HIS A 511 -18.83 -39.68 -23.41
N GLU A 512 -19.48 -40.46 -22.54
CA GLU A 512 -19.29 -41.92 -22.39
C GLU A 512 -19.41 -42.67 -23.73
N ARG A 513 -20.45 -42.36 -24.53
CA ARG A 513 -20.68 -42.99 -25.84
C ARG A 513 -19.56 -42.71 -26.85
N PHE A 514 -18.84 -41.61 -26.68
CA PHE A 514 -17.77 -41.19 -27.58
C PHE A 514 -16.39 -41.65 -27.07
N THR A 515 -16.32 -42.20 -25.86
CA THR A 515 -15.09 -42.67 -25.20
C THR A 515 -14.02 -41.57 -25.10
N GLY A 516 -14.46 -40.33 -24.92
CA GLY A 516 -13.63 -39.14 -24.81
C GLY A 516 -14.45 -37.85 -24.99
N VAL A 517 -13.90 -36.73 -24.55
CA VAL A 517 -14.57 -35.42 -24.56
C VAL A 517 -14.78 -34.92 -25.99
N VAL A 518 -16.02 -34.54 -26.33
CA VAL A 518 -16.37 -33.90 -27.59
C VAL A 518 -16.53 -32.39 -27.38
N PRO A 519 -15.66 -31.53 -27.95
CA PRO A 519 -15.61 -30.10 -27.60
C PRO A 519 -16.93 -29.34 -27.78
N GLU A 520 -17.68 -29.61 -28.85
CA GLU A 520 -18.98 -28.97 -29.11
C GLU A 520 -20.04 -29.38 -28.09
N ILE A 521 -20.07 -30.66 -27.68
CA ILE A 521 -21.00 -31.16 -26.66
C ILE A 521 -20.65 -30.51 -25.32
N ALA A 522 -19.35 -30.39 -25.02
CA ALA A 522 -18.90 -29.78 -23.78
C ALA A 522 -19.27 -28.30 -23.69
N SER A 523 -18.99 -27.54 -24.76
CA SER A 523 -19.31 -26.11 -24.83
C SER A 523 -20.81 -25.85 -24.61
N ARG A 524 -21.70 -26.64 -25.24
CA ARG A 524 -23.16 -26.53 -25.04
C ARG A 524 -23.59 -26.87 -23.63
N ALA A 525 -23.01 -27.92 -23.05
CA ALA A 525 -23.30 -28.29 -21.67
C ALA A 525 -22.87 -27.20 -20.68
N HIS A 526 -21.76 -26.49 -20.93
CA HIS A 526 -21.39 -25.33 -20.12
C HIS A 526 -22.45 -24.22 -20.21
N VAL A 527 -22.92 -23.87 -21.41
CA VAL A 527 -23.97 -22.85 -21.59
C VAL A 527 -25.23 -23.19 -20.80
N GLU A 528 -25.66 -24.46 -20.84
CA GLU A 528 -26.85 -24.91 -20.11
C GLU A 528 -26.67 -24.93 -18.58
N ARG A 529 -25.43 -25.10 -18.09
CA ARG A 529 -25.14 -25.40 -16.69
C ARG A 529 -24.49 -24.26 -15.92
N ILE A 530 -23.91 -23.27 -16.57
CA ILE A 530 -23.10 -22.24 -15.90
C ILE A 530 -23.90 -21.46 -14.86
N LEU A 531 -25.12 -21.00 -15.21
CA LEU A 531 -25.97 -20.25 -14.28
C LEU A 531 -26.52 -21.14 -13.15
N PRO A 532 -27.10 -22.34 -13.41
CA PRO A 532 -27.53 -23.23 -12.33
C PRO A 532 -26.40 -23.62 -11.35
N VAL A 533 -25.17 -23.79 -11.85
CA VAL A 533 -24.02 -24.14 -11.02
C VAL A 533 -23.59 -22.98 -10.13
N ILE A 534 -23.59 -21.74 -10.65
CA ILE A 534 -23.30 -20.54 -9.85
C ILE A 534 -24.39 -20.35 -8.77
N ASP A 535 -25.66 -20.45 -9.16
CA ASP A 535 -26.81 -20.30 -8.24
C ASP A 535 -26.76 -21.33 -7.10
N GLU A 536 -26.49 -22.60 -7.42
CA GLU A 536 -26.36 -23.65 -6.41
C GLU A 536 -25.16 -23.43 -5.49
N SER A 537 -24.03 -22.93 -6.00
CA SER A 537 -22.86 -22.61 -5.16
C SER A 537 -23.12 -21.44 -4.21
N LEU A 538 -23.83 -20.41 -4.65
CA LEU A 538 -24.26 -19.30 -3.78
C LEU A 538 -25.26 -19.78 -2.72
N ARG A 539 -26.21 -20.63 -3.12
CA ARG A 539 -27.19 -21.24 -2.21
C ARG A 539 -26.53 -22.11 -1.14
N GLN A 540 -25.49 -22.88 -1.51
CA GLN A 540 -24.70 -23.65 -0.55
C GLN A 540 -23.90 -22.76 0.39
N ALA A 541 -23.35 -21.66 -0.12
CA ALA A 541 -22.65 -20.64 0.67
C ALA A 541 -23.57 -19.84 1.59
N GLY A 542 -24.88 -19.86 1.34
CA GLY A 542 -25.86 -19.11 2.13
C GLY A 542 -25.81 -17.60 1.88
N ILE A 543 -25.29 -17.18 0.73
CA ILE A 543 -25.12 -15.77 0.35
C ILE A 543 -25.82 -15.46 -0.97
N THR A 544 -25.94 -14.17 -1.27
CA THR A 544 -26.47 -13.63 -2.52
C THR A 544 -25.33 -13.15 -3.43
N LEU A 545 -25.64 -12.90 -4.71
CA LEU A 545 -24.68 -12.34 -5.67
C LEU A 545 -24.09 -10.99 -5.22
N ALA A 546 -24.85 -10.19 -4.47
CA ALA A 546 -24.42 -8.87 -4.00
C ALA A 546 -23.34 -8.93 -2.90
N GLU A 547 -23.08 -10.12 -2.34
CA GLU A 547 -22.07 -10.34 -1.29
C GLU A 547 -20.76 -10.91 -1.83
N ILE A 548 -20.62 -10.95 -3.16
CA ILE A 548 -19.39 -11.36 -3.86
C ILE A 548 -18.52 -10.11 -4.07
N ASP A 549 -17.25 -10.20 -3.71
CA ASP A 549 -16.30 -9.09 -3.77
C ASP A 549 -15.35 -9.15 -4.98
N ALA A 550 -15.28 -10.31 -5.65
CA ALA A 550 -14.54 -10.49 -6.90
C ALA A 550 -15.02 -11.73 -7.66
N VAL A 551 -14.86 -11.72 -8.98
CA VAL A 551 -15.15 -12.87 -9.83
C VAL A 551 -13.88 -13.35 -10.52
N ALA A 552 -13.56 -14.62 -10.34
CA ALA A 552 -12.38 -15.25 -10.92
C ALA A 552 -12.76 -16.36 -11.89
N VAL A 553 -12.01 -16.51 -12.98
CA VAL A 553 -12.32 -17.50 -14.01
C VAL A 553 -11.08 -18.14 -14.61
N ALA A 554 -11.13 -19.45 -14.80
CA ALA A 554 -10.10 -20.17 -15.55
C ALA A 554 -10.16 -19.79 -17.03
N ASN A 555 -9.16 -19.03 -17.51
CA ASN A 555 -9.09 -18.58 -18.90
C ASN A 555 -8.01 -19.32 -19.73
N THR A 556 -7.17 -20.14 -19.08
CA THR A 556 -6.09 -20.87 -19.73
C THR A 556 -5.55 -22.04 -18.90
N PRO A 557 -5.00 -23.09 -19.52
CA PRO A 557 -5.34 -23.60 -20.85
C PRO A 557 -6.71 -24.28 -20.85
N GLY A 558 -7.25 -24.61 -22.02
CA GLY A 558 -8.53 -25.32 -22.12
C GLY A 558 -9.08 -25.42 -23.54
N LEU A 559 -10.28 -25.99 -23.66
CA LEU A 559 -11.05 -26.01 -24.89
C LEU A 559 -11.63 -24.61 -25.16
N ALA A 560 -11.38 -24.05 -26.35
CA ALA A 560 -11.75 -22.67 -26.67
C ALA A 560 -13.24 -22.37 -26.41
N GLY A 561 -14.14 -23.23 -26.88
CA GLY A 561 -15.58 -23.06 -26.68
C GLY A 561 -15.98 -23.11 -25.21
N SER A 562 -15.39 -24.03 -24.43
CA SER A 562 -15.66 -24.16 -23.00
C SER A 562 -15.15 -22.96 -22.19
N LEU A 563 -13.92 -22.50 -22.46
CA LEU A 563 -13.32 -21.33 -21.81
C LEU A 563 -14.13 -20.05 -22.06
N LEU A 564 -14.60 -19.85 -23.31
CA LEU A 564 -15.38 -18.66 -23.67
C LEU A 564 -16.67 -18.55 -22.87
N VAL A 565 -17.33 -19.67 -22.55
CA VAL A 565 -18.56 -19.67 -21.77
C VAL A 565 -18.30 -19.17 -20.35
N GLY A 566 -17.31 -19.72 -19.66
CA GLY A 566 -16.93 -19.29 -18.31
C GLY A 566 -16.48 -17.83 -18.29
N LEU A 567 -15.59 -17.43 -19.20
CA LEU A 567 -15.06 -16.07 -19.27
C LEU A 567 -16.16 -15.04 -19.54
N SER A 568 -17.11 -15.38 -20.42
CA SER A 568 -18.24 -14.50 -20.73
C SER A 568 -19.17 -14.33 -19.53
N ALA A 569 -19.45 -15.41 -18.78
CA ALA A 569 -20.21 -15.35 -17.54
C ALA A 569 -19.50 -14.50 -16.47
N ALA A 570 -18.19 -14.71 -16.30
CA ALA A 570 -17.39 -13.96 -15.34
C ALA A 570 -17.36 -12.46 -15.63
N LYS A 571 -17.09 -12.06 -16.89
CA LYS A 571 -17.13 -10.66 -17.32
C LYS A 571 -18.50 -10.02 -17.07
N ALA A 572 -19.57 -10.73 -17.42
CA ALA A 572 -20.93 -10.22 -17.22
C ALA A 572 -21.24 -10.00 -15.74
N LEU A 573 -20.80 -10.91 -14.86
CA LEU A 573 -20.98 -10.77 -13.41
C LEU A 573 -20.11 -9.66 -12.82
N SER A 574 -18.84 -9.55 -13.21
CA SER A 574 -17.95 -8.46 -12.79
C SER A 574 -18.54 -7.09 -13.11
N VAL A 575 -19.05 -6.90 -14.35
CA VAL A 575 -19.69 -5.65 -14.76
C VAL A 575 -21.00 -5.40 -14.00
N ALA A 576 -21.83 -6.43 -13.84
CA ALA A 576 -23.13 -6.27 -13.18
C ALA A 576 -23.03 -5.98 -11.68
N LEU A 577 -21.97 -6.45 -11.03
CA LEU A 577 -21.73 -6.29 -9.59
C LEU A 577 -20.75 -5.15 -9.27
N ASP A 578 -20.11 -4.57 -10.28
CA ASP A 578 -19.02 -3.61 -10.12
C ASP A 578 -17.86 -4.15 -9.25
N VAL A 579 -17.42 -5.37 -9.56
CA VAL A 579 -16.35 -6.06 -8.82
C VAL A 579 -15.21 -6.51 -9.72
N PRO A 580 -13.98 -6.63 -9.20
CA PRO A 580 -12.82 -7.05 -9.98
C PRO A 580 -13.00 -8.38 -10.71
N LEU A 581 -12.45 -8.45 -11.93
CA LEU A 581 -12.27 -9.68 -12.69
C LEU A 581 -10.86 -10.23 -12.49
N LEU A 582 -10.74 -11.53 -12.22
CA LEU A 582 -9.46 -12.19 -11.98
C LEU A 582 -9.27 -13.38 -12.94
N ALA A 583 -8.12 -13.46 -13.60
CA ALA A 583 -7.75 -14.60 -14.44
C ALA A 583 -7.14 -15.74 -13.60
N ILE A 584 -7.52 -16.97 -13.91
CA ILE A 584 -6.93 -18.18 -13.33
C ILE A 584 -6.27 -19.00 -14.43
N ASN A 585 -5.00 -19.38 -14.18
CA ASN A 585 -4.38 -20.45 -14.94
C ASN A 585 -4.76 -21.81 -14.32
N HIS A 586 -5.52 -22.61 -15.05
CA HIS A 586 -6.04 -23.92 -14.68
C HIS A 586 -4.94 -24.89 -14.20
N LEU A 587 -3.75 -24.87 -14.81
CA LEU A 587 -2.63 -25.71 -14.38
C LEU A 587 -2.07 -25.27 -13.04
N GLN A 588 -1.89 -23.97 -12.84
CA GLN A 588 -1.45 -23.43 -11.54
C GLN A 588 -2.47 -23.73 -10.45
N ALA A 589 -3.76 -23.61 -10.76
CA ALA A 589 -4.87 -23.91 -9.87
C ALA A 589 -4.81 -25.36 -9.36
N HIS A 590 -4.53 -26.34 -10.22
CA HIS A 590 -4.34 -27.74 -9.80
C HIS A 590 -3.22 -27.94 -8.77
N ILE A 591 -2.15 -27.14 -8.81
CA ILE A 591 -1.10 -27.18 -7.77
C ILE A 591 -1.58 -26.47 -6.51
N TYR A 592 -2.28 -25.33 -6.65
CA TYR A 592 -2.86 -24.60 -5.52
C TYR A 592 -3.92 -25.41 -4.75
N ALA A 593 -4.56 -26.40 -5.38
CA ALA A 593 -5.41 -27.38 -4.68
C ALA A 593 -4.67 -28.13 -3.55
N CYS A 594 -3.33 -28.23 -3.61
CA CYS A 594 -2.53 -28.75 -2.50
C CYS A 594 -2.52 -27.77 -1.31
N GLN A 595 -2.36 -26.46 -1.58
CA GLN A 595 -2.40 -25.39 -0.57
C GLN A 595 -3.73 -25.37 0.17
N MET A 596 -4.85 -25.59 -0.54
CA MET A 596 -6.20 -25.67 0.05
C MET A 596 -6.37 -26.76 1.12
N SER A 597 -5.46 -27.75 1.17
CA SER A 597 -5.50 -28.85 2.14
C SER A 597 -4.32 -28.84 3.11
N ALA A 598 -3.38 -27.90 2.96
CA ALA A 598 -2.19 -27.81 3.76
C ALA A 598 -2.40 -26.82 4.91
N SER A 599 -1.84 -27.14 6.09
CA SER A 599 -1.83 -26.24 7.25
C SER A 599 -0.73 -25.18 7.19
N GLU A 600 0.21 -25.34 6.26
CA GLU A 600 1.37 -24.45 6.07
C GLU A 600 1.49 -24.11 4.58
N ASN A 601 2.28 -23.08 4.27
CA ASN A 601 2.57 -22.71 2.89
C ASN A 601 3.35 -23.84 2.19
N VAL A 602 2.85 -24.30 1.03
CA VAL A 602 3.46 -25.38 0.25
C VAL A 602 4.58 -24.90 -0.68
N PHE A 603 4.74 -23.59 -0.88
CA PHE A 603 5.76 -23.00 -1.76
C PHE A 603 7.04 -22.64 -0.98
N PRO A 604 8.24 -22.72 -1.60
CA PRO A 604 8.51 -23.18 -2.96
C PRO A 604 8.41 -24.71 -3.10
N CYS A 605 7.92 -25.21 -4.24
CA CYS A 605 7.78 -26.64 -4.50
C CYS A 605 8.08 -27.04 -5.94
N VAL A 606 8.24 -28.35 -6.17
CA VAL A 606 8.05 -28.94 -7.50
C VAL A 606 6.59 -29.32 -7.64
N GLY A 607 5.92 -28.80 -8.67
CA GLY A 607 4.53 -29.14 -9.01
C GLY A 607 4.49 -30.23 -10.09
N LEU A 608 3.89 -31.38 -9.78
CA LEU A 608 3.54 -32.42 -10.76
C LEU A 608 2.04 -32.33 -11.07
N ILE A 609 1.71 -31.93 -12.29
CA ILE A 609 0.32 -31.90 -12.78
C ILE A 609 0.11 -33.11 -13.67
N VAL A 610 -0.85 -33.95 -13.31
CA VAL A 610 -1.19 -35.18 -14.04
C VAL A 610 -2.71 -35.29 -14.19
N SER A 611 -3.25 -34.67 -15.24
CA SER A 611 -4.68 -34.66 -15.56
C SER A 611 -4.99 -35.46 -16.84
N GLY A 612 -6.24 -35.36 -17.32
CA GLY A 612 -6.66 -35.94 -18.60
C GLY A 612 -5.83 -35.42 -19.77
N GLY A 613 -5.71 -34.09 -19.90
CA GLY A 613 -5.04 -33.42 -21.00
C GLY A 613 -3.59 -32.99 -20.75
N HIS A 614 -3.14 -32.99 -19.49
CA HIS A 614 -1.83 -32.45 -19.12
C HIS A 614 -0.98 -33.45 -18.30
N THR A 615 0.31 -33.48 -18.58
CA THR A 615 1.30 -34.15 -17.74
C THR A 615 2.57 -33.34 -17.75
N SER A 616 2.79 -32.59 -16.68
CA SER A 616 3.80 -31.53 -16.63
C SER A 616 4.45 -31.44 -15.25
N LEU A 617 5.71 -31.02 -15.24
CA LEU A 617 6.50 -30.71 -14.06
C LEU A 617 6.86 -29.23 -14.07
N TYR A 618 6.62 -28.56 -12.96
CA TYR A 618 6.94 -27.16 -12.73
C TYR A 618 7.86 -27.01 -11.52
N ARG A 619 8.69 -25.97 -11.55
CA ARG A 619 9.24 -25.34 -10.35
C ARG A 619 8.31 -24.18 -10.02
N CYS A 620 7.80 -24.16 -8.80
CA CYS A 620 6.88 -23.15 -8.30
C CYS A 620 7.58 -22.42 -7.16
N ASP A 621 8.10 -21.22 -7.42
CA ASP A 621 8.83 -20.45 -6.41
C ASP A 621 7.84 -19.73 -5.46
N ASP A 622 6.69 -19.29 -5.99
CA ASP A 622 5.55 -18.76 -5.24
C ASP A 622 4.21 -19.16 -5.91
N PRO A 623 3.03 -18.82 -5.35
CA PRO A 623 1.73 -19.19 -5.94
C PRO A 623 1.47 -18.71 -7.37
N LEU A 624 2.15 -17.66 -7.83
CA LEU A 624 1.95 -17.03 -9.14
C LEU A 624 3.18 -17.19 -10.07
N ASP A 625 4.36 -17.57 -9.55
CA ASP A 625 5.59 -17.84 -10.33
C ASP A 625 5.84 -19.34 -10.58
N PHE A 626 5.56 -19.77 -11.82
CA PHE A 626 5.67 -21.16 -12.27
C PHE A 626 6.60 -21.28 -13.48
N THR A 627 7.70 -22.01 -13.32
CA THR A 627 8.65 -22.35 -14.39
C THR A 627 8.47 -23.78 -14.88
N LEU A 628 8.16 -23.98 -16.18
CA LEU A 628 8.00 -25.31 -16.77
C LEU A 628 9.34 -26.06 -16.87
N LEU A 629 9.45 -27.17 -16.15
CA LEU A 629 10.64 -28.04 -16.15
C LEU A 629 10.58 -29.11 -17.24
N GLY A 630 9.40 -29.71 -17.43
CA GLY A 630 9.16 -30.71 -18.48
C GLY A 630 7.68 -31.00 -18.66
N ALA A 631 7.29 -31.44 -19.85
CA ALA A 631 5.91 -31.76 -20.20
C ALA A 631 5.83 -33.02 -21.05
N THR A 632 4.63 -33.57 -21.24
CA THR A 632 4.43 -34.61 -22.26
C THR A 632 4.67 -34.04 -23.66
N ILE A 633 5.38 -34.81 -24.47
CA ILE A 633 5.57 -34.50 -25.91
C ILE A 633 4.52 -35.20 -26.78
N ASP A 634 3.67 -36.06 -26.18
CA ASP A 634 2.62 -36.79 -26.89
C ASP A 634 1.29 -36.88 -26.09
N ASP A 635 0.85 -38.08 -25.71
CA ASP A 635 -0.34 -38.32 -24.90
C ASP A 635 -0.06 -37.91 -23.46
N ALA A 636 -1.01 -37.27 -22.79
CA ALA A 636 -0.96 -37.11 -21.33
C ALA A 636 -1.22 -38.45 -20.63
N ALA A 637 -0.86 -38.54 -19.34
CA ALA A 637 -1.06 -39.75 -18.55
C ALA A 637 -2.54 -40.14 -18.48
N GLY A 638 -3.44 -39.19 -18.21
CA GLY A 638 -4.88 -39.45 -18.14
C GLY A 638 -5.46 -39.91 -19.48
N GLU A 639 -5.09 -39.23 -20.57
CA GLU A 639 -5.43 -39.66 -21.93
C GLU A 639 -4.95 -41.09 -22.24
N ALA A 640 -3.77 -41.49 -21.76
CA ALA A 640 -3.28 -42.86 -21.89
C ALA A 640 -4.14 -43.85 -21.09
N PHE A 641 -4.59 -43.50 -19.87
CA PHE A 641 -5.54 -44.30 -19.09
C PHE A 641 -6.85 -44.49 -19.85
N ASP A 642 -7.44 -43.43 -20.40
CA ASP A 642 -8.71 -43.49 -21.14
C ASP A 642 -8.61 -44.37 -22.37
N LYS A 643 -7.56 -44.19 -23.18
CA LYS A 643 -7.33 -45.00 -24.38
C LYS A 643 -7.12 -46.48 -24.05
N VAL A 644 -6.39 -46.79 -22.98
CA VAL A 644 -6.17 -48.19 -22.57
C VAL A 644 -7.42 -48.80 -21.95
N ALA A 645 -8.19 -48.05 -21.17
CA ALA A 645 -9.49 -48.51 -20.65
C ALA A 645 -10.45 -48.86 -21.78
N SER A 646 -10.53 -48.02 -22.82
CA SER A 646 -11.31 -48.29 -24.03
C SER A 646 -10.86 -49.58 -24.73
N MET A 647 -9.54 -49.79 -24.91
CA MET A 647 -9.00 -51.02 -25.50
C MET A 647 -9.32 -52.29 -24.69
N LEU A 648 -9.46 -52.16 -23.37
CA LEU A 648 -9.78 -53.25 -22.46
C LEU A 648 -11.29 -53.42 -22.21
N GLY A 649 -12.14 -52.58 -22.82
CA GLY A 649 -13.60 -52.64 -22.64
C GLY A 649 -14.06 -52.22 -21.25
N LEU A 650 -13.30 -51.34 -20.56
CA LEU A 650 -13.56 -50.93 -19.18
C LEU A 650 -14.43 -49.67 -19.05
N GLY A 651 -14.77 -49.00 -20.16
CA GLY A 651 -15.58 -47.79 -20.17
C GLY A 651 -14.80 -46.49 -19.93
N TYR A 652 -15.52 -45.38 -19.76
CA TYR A 652 -15.00 -44.03 -19.50
C TYR A 652 -15.66 -43.47 -18.22
N PRO A 653 -14.94 -42.76 -17.33
CA PRO A 653 -13.52 -42.38 -17.40
C PRO A 653 -12.57 -43.55 -17.11
N GLY A 654 -11.46 -43.61 -17.84
CA GLY A 654 -10.58 -44.78 -17.86
C GLY A 654 -9.64 -44.91 -16.68
N GLY A 655 -9.25 -43.80 -16.03
CA GLY A 655 -8.40 -43.83 -14.83
C GLY A 655 -8.96 -44.71 -13.71
N PRO A 656 -10.16 -44.40 -13.17
CA PRO A 656 -10.80 -45.21 -12.13
C PRO A 656 -11.09 -46.65 -12.57
N ALA A 657 -11.47 -46.84 -13.84
CA ALA A 657 -11.81 -48.16 -14.37
C ALA A 657 -10.57 -49.08 -14.45
N ILE A 658 -9.43 -48.55 -14.91
CA ILE A 658 -8.15 -49.27 -14.93
C ILE A 658 -7.69 -49.58 -13.52
N GLU A 659 -7.76 -48.62 -12.59
CA GLU A 659 -7.37 -48.85 -11.21
C GLU A 659 -8.17 -49.97 -10.55
N LYS A 660 -9.49 -49.98 -10.75
CA LYS A 660 -10.37 -51.05 -10.24
C LYS A 660 -10.00 -52.41 -10.83
N ALA A 661 -9.73 -52.48 -12.13
CA ALA A 661 -9.31 -53.73 -12.78
C ALA A 661 -7.92 -54.19 -12.30
N ALA A 662 -7.00 -53.25 -12.08
CA ALA A 662 -5.63 -53.52 -11.66
C ALA A 662 -5.52 -54.15 -10.26
N GLN A 663 -6.49 -53.93 -9.36
CA GLN A 663 -6.50 -54.51 -8.01
C GLN A 663 -6.47 -56.05 -8.01
N ALA A 664 -7.01 -56.69 -9.04
CA ALA A 664 -7.03 -58.13 -9.19
C ALA A 664 -5.87 -58.68 -10.08
N GLY A 665 -5.01 -57.80 -10.60
CA GLY A 665 -3.96 -58.14 -11.53
C GLY A 665 -2.56 -58.19 -10.92
N ASP A 666 -1.65 -58.89 -11.57
CA ASP A 666 -0.22 -58.85 -11.28
C ASP A 666 0.45 -57.72 -12.11
N PRO A 667 1.02 -56.67 -11.47
CA PRO A 667 1.71 -55.59 -12.16
C PRO A 667 2.99 -56.03 -12.89
N LYS A 668 3.44 -57.27 -12.69
CA LYS A 668 4.61 -57.85 -13.37
C LYS A 668 4.24 -58.84 -14.49
N ALA A 669 2.95 -59.10 -14.71
CA ALA A 669 2.49 -60.03 -15.73
C ALA A 669 2.97 -59.66 -17.15
N TYR A 670 2.98 -58.37 -17.47
CA TYR A 670 3.44 -57.88 -18.77
C TYR A 670 4.56 -56.83 -18.63
N ARG A 671 5.68 -57.08 -19.31
CA ARG A 671 6.77 -56.11 -19.38
C ARG A 671 6.45 -55.02 -20.41
N LEU A 672 5.93 -53.90 -19.93
CA LEU A 672 5.65 -52.71 -20.73
C LEU A 672 6.81 -51.69 -20.68
N PRO A 673 7.03 -50.89 -21.74
CA PRO A 673 8.12 -49.91 -21.78
C PRO A 673 7.88 -48.76 -20.80
N ARG A 674 8.97 -48.21 -20.24
CA ARG A 674 8.95 -46.93 -19.51
C ARG A 674 9.73 -45.91 -20.35
N ALA A 675 9.01 -45.19 -21.20
CA ALA A 675 9.62 -44.27 -22.16
C ALA A 675 10.37 -43.13 -21.45
N MET A 676 11.41 -42.61 -22.12
CA MET A 676 12.17 -41.43 -21.67
C MET A 676 12.81 -41.56 -20.26
N LEU A 677 13.05 -42.78 -19.77
CA LEU A 677 13.78 -43.04 -18.52
C LEU A 677 15.26 -43.41 -18.70
N ASN A 678 15.70 -43.76 -19.91
CA ASN A 678 17.07 -44.23 -20.17
C ASN A 678 17.94 -43.08 -20.74
N GLY A 679 19.13 -42.82 -20.18
CA GLY A 679 20.13 -41.85 -20.67
C GLY A 679 20.22 -40.52 -19.87
N GLU A 680 20.89 -39.50 -20.42
CA GLU A 680 20.88 -38.10 -19.94
C GLU A 680 19.53 -37.38 -20.19
N GLY A 681 18.44 -38.11 -20.41
CA GLY A 681 17.17 -37.54 -20.88
C GLY A 681 16.53 -36.59 -19.85
N GLY A 682 15.95 -35.48 -20.33
CA GLY A 682 15.36 -34.40 -19.52
C GLY A 682 14.11 -34.79 -18.71
N LEU A 683 13.31 -33.81 -18.30
CA LEU A 683 12.12 -34.00 -17.45
C LEU A 683 10.82 -34.25 -18.24
N ASP A 684 10.91 -34.37 -19.57
CA ASP A 684 9.75 -34.61 -20.45
C ASP A 684 9.21 -36.05 -20.37
N PHE A 685 7.94 -36.20 -20.75
CA PHE A 685 7.15 -37.44 -20.69
C PHE A 685 6.70 -37.93 -22.07
N SER A 686 6.46 -39.23 -22.21
CA SER A 686 5.85 -39.85 -23.40
C SER A 686 5.08 -41.10 -23.00
N PHE A 687 3.80 -41.17 -23.38
CA PHE A 687 2.89 -42.28 -23.07
C PHE A 687 2.25 -42.91 -24.32
N SER A 688 2.32 -42.27 -25.48
CA SER A 688 1.73 -42.80 -26.73
C SER A 688 2.26 -44.19 -27.11
N GLY A 689 3.55 -44.43 -26.90
CA GLY A 689 4.21 -45.73 -27.12
C GLY A 689 3.72 -46.81 -26.16
N LEU A 690 3.29 -46.44 -24.96
CA LEU A 690 2.78 -47.37 -23.95
C LEU A 690 1.41 -47.93 -24.35
N LYS A 691 0.52 -47.07 -24.87
CA LYS A 691 -0.75 -47.50 -25.49
C LYS A 691 -0.51 -48.53 -26.60
N THR A 692 0.45 -48.25 -27.48
CA THR A 692 0.79 -49.13 -28.60
C THR A 692 1.33 -50.48 -28.11
N ALA A 693 2.13 -50.47 -27.05
CA ALA A 693 2.63 -51.70 -26.42
C ALA A 693 1.49 -52.55 -25.83
N VAL A 694 0.52 -51.93 -25.16
CA VAL A 694 -0.68 -52.63 -24.65
C VAL A 694 -1.51 -53.20 -25.81
N ARG A 695 -1.75 -52.39 -26.86
CA ARG A 695 -2.43 -52.84 -28.09
C ARG A 695 -1.80 -54.10 -28.66
N TYR A 696 -0.47 -54.17 -28.74
CA TYR A 696 0.24 -55.36 -29.25
C TYR A 696 0.21 -56.58 -28.33
N LYS A 697 -0.09 -56.40 -27.04
CA LYS A 697 -0.34 -57.53 -26.12
C LYS A 697 -1.76 -58.09 -26.29
N ILE A 698 -2.72 -57.23 -26.60
CA ILE A 698 -4.11 -57.61 -26.92
C ILE A 698 -4.18 -58.27 -28.31
N ALA A 699 -3.61 -57.61 -29.32
CA ALA A 699 -3.60 -58.07 -30.70
C ALA A 699 -2.27 -57.72 -31.40
N PRO A 700 -1.43 -58.71 -31.77
CA PRO A 700 -0.19 -58.45 -32.51
C PRO A 700 -0.47 -57.85 -33.90
N PRO A 701 0.52 -57.21 -34.55
CA PRO A 701 0.33 -56.55 -35.85
C PRO A 701 -0.26 -57.48 -36.93
N GLY A 702 -1.43 -57.11 -37.49
CA GLY A 702 -2.20 -57.84 -38.51
C GLY A 702 -3.65 -57.34 -38.64
N ASN A 703 -4.43 -57.83 -39.61
CA ASN A 703 -5.87 -57.53 -39.74
C ASN A 703 -6.67 -58.28 -38.65
N VAL A 704 -6.78 -57.66 -37.48
CA VAL A 704 -7.61 -58.16 -36.37
C VAL A 704 -8.69 -57.11 -36.09
N GLU A 705 -9.95 -57.51 -36.16
CA GLU A 705 -11.07 -56.64 -35.76
C GLU A 705 -11.14 -56.56 -34.24
N PHE A 706 -10.79 -55.39 -33.68
CA PHE A 706 -10.79 -55.15 -32.23
C PHE A 706 -12.16 -55.41 -31.59
N ASN A 707 -13.25 -55.17 -32.32
CA ASN A 707 -14.62 -55.33 -31.83
C ASN A 707 -15.06 -56.80 -31.64
N GLN A 708 -14.25 -57.78 -32.07
CA GLN A 708 -14.54 -59.21 -31.92
C GLN A 708 -13.64 -59.91 -30.88
N LEU A 709 -12.74 -59.18 -30.22
CA LEU A 709 -11.83 -59.72 -29.21
C LEU A 709 -12.54 -59.80 -27.85
N SER A 710 -12.67 -61.01 -27.31
CA SER A 710 -13.11 -61.24 -25.93
C SER A 710 -11.88 -61.55 -25.09
N LEU A 711 -11.47 -60.61 -24.25
CA LEU A 711 -10.38 -60.80 -23.28
C LEU A 711 -10.91 -61.49 -22.02
N GLU A 712 -10.17 -62.46 -21.50
CA GLU A 712 -10.52 -63.07 -20.21
C GLU A 712 -10.32 -62.07 -19.07
N ALA A 713 -11.14 -62.17 -18.01
CA ALA A 713 -11.10 -61.21 -16.89
C ALA A 713 -9.70 -61.09 -16.24
N ASN A 714 -8.95 -62.20 -16.18
CA ASN A 714 -7.59 -62.21 -15.65
C ASN A 714 -6.59 -61.50 -16.59
N GLU A 715 -6.77 -61.59 -17.91
CA GLU A 715 -5.91 -60.88 -18.88
C GLU A 715 -6.13 -59.37 -18.78
N VAL A 716 -7.40 -58.94 -18.66
CA VAL A 716 -7.77 -57.54 -18.45
C VAL A 716 -7.13 -56.99 -17.16
N ALA A 717 -7.29 -57.71 -16.04
CA ALA A 717 -6.71 -57.30 -14.77
C ALA A 717 -5.17 -57.19 -14.81
N ASN A 718 -4.50 -58.18 -15.39
CA ASN A 718 -3.03 -58.18 -15.52
C ASN A 718 -2.50 -57.09 -16.44
N LEU A 719 -3.17 -56.83 -17.57
CA LEU A 719 -2.82 -55.74 -18.48
C LEU A 719 -3.03 -54.37 -17.82
N ALA A 720 -4.17 -54.19 -17.12
CA ALA A 720 -4.47 -52.97 -16.38
C ALA A 720 -3.40 -52.70 -15.29
N ALA A 721 -3.06 -53.71 -14.48
CA ALA A 721 -2.04 -53.60 -13.43
C ALA A 721 -0.64 -53.30 -14.00
N SER A 722 -0.24 -54.01 -15.06
CA SER A 722 1.07 -53.82 -15.70
C SER A 722 1.18 -52.43 -16.36
N PHE A 723 0.09 -51.91 -16.92
CA PHE A 723 0.01 -50.57 -17.52
C PHE A 723 0.07 -49.49 -16.45
N GLN A 724 -0.76 -49.59 -15.40
CA GLN A 724 -0.76 -48.65 -14.28
C GLN A 724 0.64 -48.54 -13.66
N GLU A 725 1.29 -49.67 -13.39
CA GLU A 725 2.66 -49.71 -12.86
C GLU A 725 3.68 -49.05 -13.80
N ALA A 726 3.48 -49.11 -15.13
CA ALA A 726 4.36 -48.44 -16.07
C ALA A 726 4.22 -46.92 -16.04
N VAL A 727 2.98 -46.41 -15.98
CA VAL A 727 2.71 -44.97 -15.87
C VAL A 727 3.22 -44.44 -14.54
N VAL A 728 2.86 -45.09 -13.43
CA VAL A 728 3.25 -44.68 -12.07
C VAL A 728 4.77 -44.63 -11.91
N ASP A 729 5.49 -45.62 -12.43
CA ASP A 729 6.96 -45.66 -12.32
C ASP A 729 7.64 -44.51 -13.10
N VAL A 730 7.10 -44.12 -14.26
CA VAL A 730 7.61 -42.96 -15.02
C VAL A 730 7.38 -41.67 -14.26
N LEU A 731 6.13 -41.44 -13.81
CA LEU A 731 5.75 -40.22 -13.07
C LEU A 731 6.61 -40.04 -11.81
N ALA A 732 6.72 -41.09 -10.98
CA ALA A 732 7.45 -41.03 -9.73
C ALA A 732 8.96 -40.78 -9.93
N ARG A 733 9.58 -41.42 -10.93
CA ARG A 733 11.01 -41.22 -11.21
C ARG A 733 11.31 -39.82 -11.74
N LYS A 734 10.43 -39.26 -12.58
CA LYS A 734 10.58 -37.90 -13.11
C LYS A 734 10.36 -36.84 -12.03
N ALA A 735 9.36 -37.02 -11.16
CA ALA A 735 9.16 -36.16 -9.99
C ALA A 735 10.37 -36.15 -9.06
N LYS A 736 10.92 -37.34 -8.74
CA LYS A 736 12.15 -37.47 -7.95
C LYS A 736 13.35 -36.79 -8.62
N LYS A 737 13.46 -36.89 -9.94
CA LYS A 737 14.53 -36.22 -10.71
C LYS A 737 14.37 -34.70 -10.66
N ALA A 738 13.15 -34.18 -10.82
CA ALA A 738 12.86 -32.75 -10.74
C ALA A 738 13.20 -32.16 -9.36
N LEU A 739 12.81 -32.81 -8.26
CA LEU A 739 13.21 -32.39 -6.90
C LEU A 739 14.73 -32.26 -6.77
N LYS A 740 15.47 -33.24 -7.28
CA LYS A 740 16.93 -33.25 -7.25
C LYS A 740 17.55 -32.13 -8.08
N GLU A 741 17.05 -31.87 -9.28
CA GLU A 741 17.58 -30.84 -10.19
C GLU A 741 17.24 -29.43 -9.71
N SER A 742 16.03 -29.22 -9.17
CA SER A 742 15.59 -27.94 -8.62
C SER A 742 16.13 -27.66 -7.21
N LYS A 743 16.74 -28.65 -6.55
CA LYS A 743 17.21 -28.58 -5.15
C LYS A 743 16.10 -28.25 -4.14
N LEU A 744 14.86 -28.61 -4.46
CA LEU A 744 13.70 -28.43 -3.59
C LEU A 744 13.36 -29.75 -2.88
N THR A 745 12.75 -29.64 -1.71
CA THR A 745 12.37 -30.78 -0.87
C THR A 745 10.87 -31.03 -0.81
N THR A 746 10.05 -30.18 -1.44
CA THR A 746 8.59 -30.25 -1.41
C THR A 746 8.05 -30.62 -2.80
N LEU A 747 7.20 -31.64 -2.86
CA LEU A 747 6.49 -32.07 -4.07
C LEU A 747 4.98 -31.86 -3.89
N CYS A 748 4.38 -31.06 -4.74
CA CYS A 748 2.93 -30.89 -4.85
C CYS A 748 2.41 -31.65 -6.07
N VAL A 749 1.28 -32.36 -5.93
CA VAL A 749 0.73 -33.21 -6.98
C VAL A 749 -0.75 -32.96 -7.18
N GLY A 750 -1.13 -32.51 -8.37
CA GLY A 750 -2.50 -32.17 -8.76
C GLY A 750 -2.93 -32.84 -10.08
N GLY A 751 -4.21 -32.69 -10.43
CA GLY A 751 -4.83 -33.29 -11.62
C GLY A 751 -5.45 -34.67 -11.36
N GLY A 752 -6.39 -35.07 -12.22
CA GLY A 752 -7.25 -36.26 -11.98
C GLY A 752 -6.48 -37.58 -11.79
N VAL A 753 -5.33 -37.78 -12.42
CA VAL A 753 -4.51 -39.00 -12.25
C VAL A 753 -3.85 -39.03 -10.86
N ALA A 754 -3.71 -37.90 -10.18
CA ALA A 754 -3.24 -37.84 -8.80
C ALA A 754 -4.18 -38.55 -7.81
N ALA A 755 -5.44 -38.80 -8.19
CA ALA A 755 -6.37 -39.62 -7.40
C ALA A 755 -5.97 -41.10 -7.33
N ASN A 756 -5.12 -41.58 -8.25
CA ASN A 756 -4.75 -42.98 -8.35
C ASN A 756 -3.98 -43.49 -7.12
N ALA A 757 -4.49 -44.53 -6.45
CA ALA A 757 -3.94 -45.01 -5.18
C ALA A 757 -2.52 -45.58 -5.34
N ALA A 758 -2.23 -46.26 -6.45
CA ALA A 758 -0.89 -46.78 -6.72
C ALA A 758 0.14 -45.65 -6.88
N LEU A 759 -0.24 -44.56 -7.57
CA LEU A 759 0.60 -43.36 -7.68
C LEU A 759 0.84 -42.73 -6.31
N ARG A 760 -0.21 -42.49 -5.52
CA ARG A 760 -0.11 -41.92 -4.16
C ARG A 760 0.80 -42.74 -3.27
N GLN A 761 0.61 -44.06 -3.25
CA GLN A 761 1.43 -44.97 -2.45
C GLN A 761 2.90 -44.90 -2.86
N ARG A 762 3.17 -44.91 -4.17
CA ARG A 762 4.53 -44.84 -4.70
C ARG A 762 5.22 -43.52 -4.32
N LEU A 763 4.57 -42.38 -4.56
CA LEU A 763 5.12 -41.07 -4.25
C LEU A 763 5.35 -40.89 -2.75
N THR A 764 4.42 -41.36 -1.91
CA THR A 764 4.56 -41.32 -0.45
C THR A 764 5.77 -42.11 0.03
N SER A 765 5.97 -43.31 -0.53
CA SER A 765 7.14 -44.14 -0.21
C SER A 765 8.44 -43.47 -0.65
N ASP A 766 8.48 -42.89 -1.85
CA ASP A 766 9.67 -42.23 -2.39
C ASP A 766 10.03 -40.96 -1.62
N ALA A 767 9.03 -40.16 -1.24
CA ALA A 767 9.21 -38.95 -0.42
C ALA A 767 9.74 -39.30 0.97
N LYS A 768 9.14 -40.28 1.64
CA LYS A 768 9.59 -40.75 2.97
C LYS A 768 11.03 -41.28 2.94
N ALA A 769 11.40 -42.01 1.89
CA ALA A 769 12.76 -42.54 1.74
C ALA A 769 13.82 -41.44 1.51
N ALA A 770 13.41 -40.30 0.95
CA ALA A 770 14.30 -39.18 0.63
C ALA A 770 14.26 -38.03 1.68
N GLY A 771 13.35 -38.09 2.65
CA GLY A 771 13.12 -36.99 3.60
C GLY A 771 12.49 -35.75 2.95
N HIS A 772 11.67 -35.95 1.92
CA HIS A 772 10.95 -34.89 1.22
C HIS A 772 9.52 -34.74 1.75
N THR A 773 8.99 -33.53 1.68
CA THR A 773 7.60 -33.22 1.99
C THR A 773 6.76 -33.48 0.74
N LEU A 774 5.60 -34.13 0.91
CA LEU A 774 4.70 -34.48 -0.18
C LEU A 774 3.30 -33.96 0.14
N HIS A 775 2.78 -33.12 -0.74
CA HIS A 775 1.39 -32.71 -0.76
C HIS A 775 0.74 -33.28 -2.02
N ILE A 776 -0.33 -34.05 -1.85
CA ILE A 776 -1.17 -34.49 -2.95
C ILE A 776 -2.54 -33.94 -2.66
N ALA A 777 -3.13 -33.22 -3.62
CA ALA A 777 -4.48 -32.69 -3.48
C ALA A 777 -5.43 -33.81 -3.01
N PRO A 778 -6.40 -33.54 -2.12
CA PRO A 778 -7.38 -34.55 -1.71
C PRO A 778 -8.17 -35.02 -2.93
N PRO A 779 -8.68 -36.27 -2.96
CA PRO A 779 -9.36 -36.81 -4.14
C PRO A 779 -10.48 -35.93 -4.70
N SER A 780 -11.22 -35.22 -3.84
CA SER A 780 -12.27 -34.28 -4.21
C SER A 780 -11.78 -33.01 -4.92
N LEU A 781 -10.49 -32.69 -4.79
CA LEU A 781 -9.84 -31.54 -5.44
C LEU A 781 -8.83 -31.94 -6.52
N CYS A 782 -8.70 -33.24 -6.83
CA CYS A 782 -7.81 -33.71 -7.89
C CYS A 782 -8.38 -33.49 -9.29
N THR A 783 -9.67 -33.75 -9.47
CA THR A 783 -10.39 -33.49 -10.73
C THR A 783 -10.76 -32.03 -10.85
N ASP A 784 -11.15 -31.60 -12.04
CA ASP A 784 -11.49 -30.20 -12.33
C ASP A 784 -12.65 -29.75 -11.43
N ASN A 785 -12.45 -28.60 -10.77
CA ASN A 785 -13.39 -28.01 -9.82
C ASN A 785 -13.08 -26.52 -9.69
N ALA A 786 -14.01 -25.72 -9.17
CA ALA A 786 -13.77 -24.29 -8.98
C ALA A 786 -13.07 -23.95 -7.66
N VAL A 787 -13.00 -24.88 -6.69
CA VAL A 787 -12.31 -24.66 -5.41
C VAL A 787 -10.82 -24.41 -5.61
N MET A 788 -10.19 -25.10 -6.57
CA MET A 788 -8.78 -24.86 -6.93
C MET A 788 -8.53 -23.44 -7.48
N GLY A 789 -9.59 -22.75 -7.90
CA GLY A 789 -9.56 -21.33 -8.28
C GLY A 789 -9.25 -20.39 -7.12
N ALA A 790 -9.14 -20.87 -5.88
CA ALA A 790 -8.69 -20.10 -4.72
C ALA A 790 -7.35 -19.40 -4.92
N ILE A 791 -6.52 -19.86 -5.88
CA ILE A 791 -5.30 -19.16 -6.31
C ILE A 791 -5.56 -17.69 -6.70
N ALA A 792 -6.78 -17.34 -7.12
CA ALA A 792 -7.17 -15.97 -7.42
C ALA A 792 -7.11 -15.03 -6.20
N ILE A 793 -7.17 -15.57 -4.97
CA ILE A 793 -6.99 -14.78 -3.74
C ILE A 793 -5.59 -14.15 -3.70
N GLU A 794 -4.56 -14.87 -4.19
CA GLU A 794 -3.19 -14.33 -4.25
C GLU A 794 -3.10 -13.16 -5.23
N ARG A 795 -3.84 -13.23 -6.35
CA ARG A 795 -3.94 -12.12 -7.31
C ARG A 795 -4.67 -10.93 -6.70
N LEU A 796 -5.78 -11.17 -6.00
CA LEU A 796 -6.57 -10.13 -5.34
C LEU A 796 -5.75 -9.41 -4.26
N LYS A 797 -5.02 -10.15 -3.41
CA LYS A 797 -4.11 -9.59 -2.40
C LYS A 797 -3.01 -8.73 -3.02
N GLY A 798 -2.52 -9.09 -4.20
CA GLY A 798 -1.53 -8.32 -4.95
C GLY A 798 -2.09 -7.17 -5.79
N GLY A 799 -3.40 -6.89 -5.74
CA GLY A 799 -4.04 -5.88 -6.59
C GLY A 799 -4.00 -6.21 -8.09
N MET A 800 -3.80 -7.48 -8.46
CA MET A 800 -3.66 -7.93 -9.85
C MET A 800 -5.02 -8.27 -10.45
N THR A 801 -5.68 -7.27 -11.03
CA THR A 801 -7.00 -7.39 -11.66
C THR A 801 -6.89 -7.33 -13.19
N GLU A 802 -7.89 -7.89 -13.86
CA GLU A 802 -7.95 -7.97 -15.32
C GLU A 802 -8.95 -6.96 -15.86
N SER A 803 -8.64 -6.36 -17.01
CA SER A 803 -9.62 -5.55 -17.74
C SER A 803 -10.62 -6.44 -18.49
N LEU A 804 -11.71 -5.84 -18.98
CA LEU A 804 -12.70 -6.54 -19.80
C LEU A 804 -12.15 -6.99 -21.17
N GLU A 805 -10.92 -6.59 -21.54
CA GLU A 805 -10.23 -7.05 -22.74
C GLU A 805 -9.59 -8.44 -22.57
N LEU A 806 -9.61 -9.03 -21.36
CA LEU A 806 -9.08 -10.37 -21.10
C LEU A 806 -9.64 -11.39 -22.10
N ASP A 807 -8.78 -12.16 -22.77
CA ASP A 807 -9.20 -13.20 -23.70
C ASP A 807 -8.80 -14.59 -23.22
N ILE A 808 -9.37 -15.62 -23.85
CA ILE A 808 -9.02 -17.01 -23.60
C ILE A 808 -7.68 -17.36 -24.23
N VAL A 809 -6.93 -18.25 -23.58
CA VAL A 809 -5.72 -18.83 -24.18
C VAL A 809 -5.91 -20.35 -24.25
N PRO A 810 -6.45 -20.87 -25.38
CA PRO A 810 -6.80 -22.28 -25.52
C PRO A 810 -5.60 -23.15 -25.88
N GLY A 811 -5.81 -24.46 -25.79
CA GLY A 811 -4.86 -25.49 -26.25
C GLY A 811 -3.99 -26.05 -25.14
N PRO A 812 -3.47 -27.28 -25.30
CA PRO A 812 -2.69 -27.94 -24.27
C PRO A 812 -1.27 -27.34 -24.16
N VAL A 813 -0.75 -27.27 -22.95
CA VAL A 813 0.67 -26.94 -22.72
C VAL A 813 1.53 -28.18 -22.99
N ARG A 814 2.19 -28.22 -24.15
CA ARG A 814 3.10 -29.29 -24.59
C ARG A 814 4.43 -28.69 -25.04
N ARG A 815 5.51 -29.48 -24.98
CA ARG A 815 6.84 -29.10 -25.50
C ARG A 815 7.05 -29.55 -26.94
#